data_AF-A0A2J8XAH6-F1
#
_entry.id   AF-A0A2J8XAH6-F1
#
_cell.length_a   1.000
_cell.length_b   1.000
_cell.length_c   1.000
_cell.angle_alpha   90.00
_cell.angle_beta   90.00
_cell.angle_gamma   90.00
#
_symmetry.space_group_name_H-M   'P 1'
#
loop_
_entity.id
_entity.type
_entity.pdbx_description
1 polymer ?
#
loop_
_entity_poly.entity_id
_entity_poly.type
_entity_poly.pdbx_seq_one_letter_code
_entity_poly.pdbx_strand_id
1 'polypeptide(L)'
;DIQKELQSQQSNISSTQENLNSLCRKYHSAELESLGRAMTGLIKKHEAMSQLCSKTQASLQESLEKHFSESMQEFQEWFLGAKAAAKESSDRTGDSKVLEAKLHDLQNILDSVSDGQSKLDAVTQEGQTLYAHLSKQIVSSIQEQITKANEEFQAFLKQCLKDKQALQDCASELGSFEDQHRKLNLWIHEMEERFNTENLGESKQHIPEKKNEVHKVEMFLEELLAARESLDKLSQRGQLLSEEGHGAGQEGRLCSQLLTSHQNLLRMTKEKLRSCQVALQEHEALEEALQSMWSWVKAIQDRLACAESTLGSKDTLEKRLSQIQDILLMKGEGEVKLNMTIGKGEQALRSSNKEGQRVIQTQLETLKEVWADIMSSSVHAQSTLESVISQWNDYLERKNQLEQWMESVDQKVEHPLQPQPGLKEKFALLDHLQSILSEAEDHTRALHRLIAKSRELYEKTEDESFKDTAQEELKTQFNDIMTVAKEKMRKVEEIVKDHLMYLDAVHEFTDWLHSAKEELHRWSDMSGDSSATQKKLSKIKELIDSREIGASRLSRVESLAPEVKQNTTASGCELMHTEMQALRADWKQWEDSVFQTQSCLENLVSQMALSEQEFSGQVAQLEQALEEFSALLKTWAQQLTLLEGKNTDEEIVECWHKGQEILDALQKAEPRTEDLKSQLNELCRFSRDLSTYSGKVSGLIKEYNCLCLQASKGCQNKEQILQQRFRKAFRDFQQWLVNAKITTAKCFDIPQNISEVSTSLQKIQEFLSESENGQHKLNMMLSKGELLSTLPTKEKAKGIQAKVAAAKEDWKHFHSNLHQKESALENLKIQMKDFEVSAEPIQDWLSKTEKMVHESSNRLYDLPAKRREQQKLQSVLEEIHCYEPQLNRLKEKAQQLWEGQAASKSFRHRVSQLSSQYLALSNLTKEKVSRLDRIVAEHNQFSLGIKELQDWMTDAIHMLDSYCHPTSDKSVLDSRTLKLEVCIFT
;
A
#
# COMPACT_ATOMS: atom_id res chain seq x y z
N ASP A 1 -35.46 157.14 -49.19
CA ASP A 1 -35.82 158.52 -48.80
C ASP A 1 -35.67 159.56 -49.91
N ILE A 2 -34.50 159.69 -50.57
CA ILE A 2 -34.28 160.66 -51.67
C ILE A 2 -35.35 160.57 -52.79
N GLN A 3 -35.80 159.37 -53.14
CA GLN A 3 -36.84 159.18 -54.16
C GLN A 3 -38.24 159.67 -53.75
N LYS A 4 -38.56 159.69 -52.44
CA LYS A 4 -39.79 160.28 -51.90
C LYS A 4 -39.73 161.81 -51.95
N GLU A 5 -38.56 162.41 -51.72
CA GLU A 5 -38.32 163.86 -51.75
C GLU A 5 -38.53 164.43 -53.17
N LEU A 6 -37.99 163.76 -54.20
CA LEU A 6 -38.14 164.14 -55.61
C LEU A 6 -39.62 164.10 -56.06
N GLN A 7 -40.39 163.07 -55.71
CA GLN A 7 -41.83 163.02 -56.06
C GLN A 7 -42.65 164.18 -55.46
N SER A 8 -42.27 164.71 -54.28
CA SER A 8 -42.99 165.82 -53.67
C SER A 8 -42.81 167.16 -54.40
N GLN A 9 -41.65 167.37 -55.04
CA GLN A 9 -41.29 168.62 -55.73
C GLN A 9 -41.90 168.75 -57.13
N GLN A 10 -42.41 167.66 -57.71
CA GLN A 10 -43.06 167.66 -59.02
C GLN A 10 -44.27 168.63 -59.08
N SER A 11 -45.06 168.71 -58.00
CA SER A 11 -46.23 169.60 -57.95
C SER A 11 -45.88 171.10 -57.97
N ASN A 12 -44.77 171.47 -57.30
CA ASN A 12 -44.27 172.84 -57.26
C ASN A 12 -43.76 173.30 -58.63
N ILE A 13 -43.09 172.41 -59.35
CA ILE A 13 -42.59 172.70 -60.71
C ILE A 13 -43.78 172.89 -61.68
N SER A 14 -44.83 172.07 -61.62
CA SER A 14 -46.01 172.26 -62.49
C SER A 14 -46.78 173.58 -62.21
N SER A 15 -46.96 173.94 -60.94
CA SER A 15 -47.62 175.19 -60.51
C SER A 15 -46.87 176.45 -61.00
N THR A 16 -45.54 176.43 -60.92
CA THR A 16 -44.70 177.58 -61.32
C THR A 16 -44.71 177.76 -62.85
N GLN A 17 -44.88 176.68 -63.62
CA GLN A 17 -44.98 176.71 -65.07
C GLN A 17 -46.31 177.34 -65.55
N GLU A 18 -47.43 177.07 -64.87
CA GLU A 18 -48.73 177.67 -65.19
C GLU A 18 -48.79 179.17 -64.86
N ASN A 19 -48.25 179.58 -63.71
CA ASN A 19 -48.18 180.99 -63.33
C ASN A 19 -47.38 181.83 -64.34
N LEU A 20 -46.31 181.27 -64.88
CA LEU A 20 -45.50 181.91 -65.89
C LEU A 20 -46.24 182.05 -67.23
N ASN A 21 -46.97 181.02 -67.66
CA ASN A 21 -47.77 181.06 -68.88
C ASN A 21 -48.95 182.06 -68.79
N SER A 22 -49.50 182.26 -67.59
CA SER A 22 -50.51 183.29 -67.28
C SER A 22 -49.96 184.72 -67.47
N LEU A 23 -48.77 184.99 -66.92
CA LEU A 23 -48.12 186.30 -67.01
C LEU A 23 -47.76 186.67 -68.45
N CYS A 24 -47.32 185.71 -69.26
CA CYS A 24 -47.01 185.91 -70.68
C CYS A 24 -48.21 186.36 -71.53
N ARG A 25 -49.47 186.16 -71.10
CA ARG A 25 -50.67 186.54 -71.88
C ARG A 25 -51.19 187.96 -71.63
N LYS A 26 -50.84 188.61 -70.50
CA LYS A 26 -51.43 189.90 -70.07
C LYS A 26 -50.54 191.13 -70.32
N TYR A 27 -49.22 190.97 -70.43
CA TYR A 27 -48.27 192.06 -70.63
C TYR A 27 -47.17 191.60 -71.60
N HIS A 28 -47.08 192.18 -72.80
CA HIS A 28 -45.99 191.90 -73.73
C HIS A 28 -44.77 192.74 -73.37
N SER A 29 -43.84 192.15 -72.61
CA SER A 29 -42.52 192.71 -72.21
C SER A 29 -41.42 191.66 -72.44
N ALA A 30 -40.24 192.10 -72.87
CA ALA A 30 -39.05 191.26 -73.12
C ALA A 30 -38.53 190.51 -71.87
N GLU A 31 -38.96 190.91 -70.67
CA GLU A 31 -38.55 190.27 -69.41
C GLU A 31 -39.19 188.88 -69.19
N LEU A 32 -40.39 188.65 -69.74
CA LEU A 32 -41.15 187.40 -69.58
C LEU A 32 -40.59 186.22 -70.38
N GLU A 33 -39.91 186.48 -71.50
CA GLU A 33 -39.28 185.45 -72.34
C GLU A 33 -38.02 184.84 -71.68
N SER A 34 -37.39 185.59 -70.75
CA SER A 34 -36.22 185.13 -69.99
C SER A 34 -36.59 184.11 -68.91
N LEU A 35 -37.72 184.31 -68.21
CA LEU A 35 -38.20 183.37 -67.20
C LEU A 35 -38.65 182.03 -67.83
N GLY A 36 -39.19 182.05 -69.06
CA GLY A 36 -39.65 180.83 -69.76
C GLY A 36 -38.53 179.83 -70.00
N ARG A 37 -37.32 180.31 -70.33
CA ARG A 37 -36.14 179.47 -70.53
C ARG A 37 -35.61 178.87 -69.22
N ALA A 38 -35.67 179.61 -68.12
CA ALA A 38 -35.22 179.13 -66.82
C ALA A 38 -36.07 177.95 -66.32
N MET A 39 -37.38 177.98 -66.54
CA MET A 39 -38.32 176.95 -66.07
C MET A 39 -38.12 175.58 -66.75
N THR A 40 -37.90 175.58 -68.07
CA THR A 40 -37.63 174.35 -68.84
C THR A 40 -36.32 173.67 -68.42
N GLY A 41 -35.32 174.44 -67.96
CA GLY A 41 -34.08 173.91 -67.42
C GLY A 41 -34.23 173.17 -66.09
N LEU A 42 -35.22 173.55 -65.28
CA LEU A 42 -35.50 172.93 -63.98
C LEU A 42 -36.12 171.54 -64.12
N ILE A 43 -37.05 171.36 -65.07
CA ILE A 43 -37.75 170.09 -65.32
C ILE A 43 -36.77 168.98 -65.74
N LYS A 44 -35.85 169.27 -66.68
CA LYS A 44 -34.87 168.27 -67.14
C LYS A 44 -33.93 167.79 -66.03
N LYS A 45 -33.60 168.65 -65.06
CA LYS A 45 -32.77 168.26 -63.91
C LYS A 45 -33.52 167.32 -62.95
N HIS A 46 -34.82 167.49 -62.77
CA HIS A 46 -35.63 166.61 -61.92
C HIS A 46 -35.73 165.18 -62.49
N GLU A 47 -36.01 165.03 -63.79
CA GLU A 47 -36.19 163.71 -64.43
C GLU A 47 -34.90 162.86 -64.39
N ALA A 48 -33.75 163.48 -64.66
CA ALA A 48 -32.46 162.79 -64.62
C ALA A 48 -32.12 162.29 -63.20
N MET A 49 -32.46 163.06 -62.16
CA MET A 49 -32.22 162.69 -60.76
C MET A 49 -33.10 161.51 -60.31
N SER A 50 -34.34 161.42 -60.81
CA SER A 50 -35.27 160.35 -60.46
C SER A 50 -34.88 158.99 -61.09
N GLN A 51 -34.38 158.98 -62.33
CA GLN A 51 -33.92 157.74 -62.97
C GLN A 51 -32.66 157.16 -62.30
N LEU A 52 -31.74 158.01 -61.84
CA LEU A 52 -30.52 157.56 -61.17
C LEU A 52 -30.84 156.83 -59.86
N CYS A 53 -31.76 157.38 -59.05
CA CYS A 53 -32.18 156.78 -57.78
C CYS A 53 -32.76 155.36 -57.93
N SER A 54 -33.59 155.10 -58.95
CA SER A 54 -34.21 153.77 -59.14
C SER A 54 -33.20 152.70 -59.57
N LYS A 55 -32.20 153.04 -60.39
CA LYS A 55 -31.12 152.11 -60.77
C LYS A 55 -30.23 151.74 -59.59
N THR A 56 -29.89 152.72 -58.75
CA THR A 56 -29.06 152.47 -57.56
C THR A 56 -29.79 151.58 -56.54
N GLN A 57 -31.11 151.71 -56.40
CA GLN A 57 -31.90 150.86 -55.49
C GLN A 57 -31.92 149.38 -55.92
N ALA A 58 -32.13 149.09 -57.21
CA ALA A 58 -32.18 147.69 -57.69
C ALA A 58 -30.82 146.98 -57.58
N SER A 59 -29.71 147.67 -57.89
CA SER A 59 -28.35 147.14 -57.75
C SER A 59 -27.99 146.79 -56.31
N LEU A 60 -28.47 147.58 -55.33
CA LEU A 60 -28.25 147.30 -53.91
C LEU A 60 -29.04 146.07 -53.43
N GLN A 61 -30.24 145.84 -53.95
CA GLN A 61 -31.06 144.66 -53.60
C GLN A 61 -30.46 143.35 -54.13
N GLU A 62 -29.94 143.34 -55.36
CA GLU A 62 -29.28 142.15 -55.96
C GLU A 62 -27.98 141.78 -55.23
N SER A 63 -27.19 142.77 -54.80
CA SER A 63 -25.98 142.54 -54.02
C SER A 63 -26.25 141.93 -52.64
N LEU A 64 -27.39 142.27 -52.03
CA LEU A 64 -27.82 141.75 -50.74
C LEU A 64 -28.30 140.29 -50.82
N GLU A 65 -28.99 139.92 -51.90
CA GLU A 65 -29.44 138.54 -52.14
C GLU A 65 -28.27 137.59 -52.46
N LYS A 66 -27.24 138.10 -53.17
CA LYS A 66 -26.01 137.36 -53.43
C LYS A 66 -25.25 137.03 -52.14
N HIS A 67 -25.14 137.98 -51.21
CA HIS A 67 -24.47 137.77 -49.92
C HIS A 67 -25.15 136.67 -49.09
N PHE A 68 -26.49 136.67 -49.01
CA PHE A 68 -27.25 135.60 -48.35
C PHE A 68 -27.00 134.22 -48.99
N SER A 69 -26.92 134.17 -50.32
CA SER A 69 -26.67 132.93 -51.05
C SER A 69 -25.26 132.37 -50.80
N GLU A 70 -24.25 133.24 -50.69
CA GLU A 70 -22.88 132.86 -50.32
C GLU A 70 -22.82 132.31 -48.88
N SER A 71 -23.41 133.02 -47.91
CA SER A 71 -23.50 132.55 -46.52
C SER A 71 -24.27 131.22 -46.39
N MET A 72 -25.37 131.03 -47.13
CA MET A 72 -26.14 129.77 -47.13
C MET A 72 -25.34 128.62 -47.77
N GLN A 73 -24.53 128.90 -48.79
CA GLN A 73 -23.66 127.89 -49.41
C GLN A 73 -22.58 127.41 -48.44
N GLU A 74 -21.95 128.31 -47.68
CA GLU A 74 -20.95 127.95 -46.66
C GLU A 74 -21.52 127.02 -45.59
N PHE A 75 -22.77 127.24 -45.14
CA PHE A 75 -23.47 126.32 -44.24
C PHE A 75 -23.72 124.95 -44.89
N GLN A 76 -24.19 124.92 -46.14
CA GLN A 76 -24.49 123.66 -46.85
C GLN A 76 -23.25 122.81 -47.13
N GLU A 77 -22.12 123.43 -47.50
CA GLU A 77 -20.85 122.73 -47.71
C GLU A 77 -20.37 122.05 -46.43
N TRP A 78 -20.41 122.77 -45.31
CA TRP A 78 -20.11 122.18 -44.00
C TRP A 78 -21.11 121.07 -43.62
N PHE A 79 -22.42 121.30 -43.81
CA PHE A 79 -23.47 120.35 -43.43
C PHE A 79 -23.37 119.03 -44.20
N LEU A 80 -23.08 119.07 -45.51
CA LEU A 80 -22.87 117.87 -46.33
C LEU A 80 -21.60 117.11 -45.92
N GLY A 81 -20.51 117.82 -45.62
CA GLY A 81 -19.28 117.21 -45.12
C GLY A 81 -19.48 116.50 -43.78
N ALA A 82 -20.13 117.17 -42.82
CA ALA A 82 -20.45 116.59 -41.51
C ALA A 82 -21.39 115.38 -41.63
N LYS A 83 -22.36 115.42 -42.56
CA LYS A 83 -23.31 114.32 -42.81
C LYS A 83 -22.66 113.10 -43.45
N ALA A 84 -21.68 113.28 -44.32
CA ALA A 84 -20.92 112.18 -44.92
C ALA A 84 -20.03 111.48 -43.87
N ALA A 85 -19.28 112.26 -43.08
CA ALA A 85 -18.42 111.74 -42.02
C ALA A 85 -19.22 110.99 -40.93
N ALA A 86 -20.41 111.51 -40.57
CA ALA A 86 -21.29 110.86 -39.60
C ALA A 86 -21.81 109.51 -40.11
N LYS A 87 -22.08 109.40 -41.41
CA LYS A 87 -22.57 108.16 -42.02
C LYS A 87 -21.52 107.06 -42.02
N GLU A 88 -20.26 107.38 -42.31
CA GLU A 88 -19.15 106.41 -42.25
C GLU A 88 -18.90 105.88 -40.83
N SER A 89 -19.23 106.68 -39.82
CA SER A 89 -19.00 106.34 -38.40
C SER A 89 -20.25 105.81 -37.68
N SER A 90 -21.37 105.64 -38.38
CA SER A 90 -22.69 105.30 -37.77
C SER A 90 -22.95 103.79 -37.60
N ASP A 91 -22.14 102.93 -38.20
CA ASP A 91 -22.35 101.48 -38.19
C ASP A 91 -21.66 100.79 -37.00
N ARG A 92 -22.32 99.77 -36.43
CA ARG A 92 -21.90 99.08 -35.20
C ARG A 92 -20.93 97.91 -35.43
N THR A 93 -20.18 97.98 -36.52
CA THR A 93 -19.28 96.90 -36.95
C THR A 93 -17.85 97.14 -36.49
N GLY A 94 -17.18 96.09 -36.02
CA GLY A 94 -15.79 96.14 -35.55
C GLY A 94 -15.60 95.58 -34.13
N ASP A 95 -14.35 95.49 -33.68
CA ASP A 95 -14.02 95.16 -32.29
C ASP A 95 -14.19 96.40 -31.37
N SER A 96 -14.04 96.22 -30.05
CA SER A 96 -14.21 97.32 -29.09
C SER A 96 -13.37 98.56 -29.43
N LYS A 97 -12.15 98.37 -29.96
CA LYS A 97 -11.24 99.48 -30.31
C LYS A 97 -11.68 100.22 -31.57
N VAL A 98 -12.19 99.49 -32.55
CA VAL A 98 -12.76 100.07 -33.78
C VAL A 98 -14.04 100.86 -33.44
N LEU A 99 -14.88 100.36 -32.54
CA LEU A 99 -16.08 101.08 -32.09
C LEU A 99 -15.75 102.34 -31.27
N GLU A 100 -14.71 102.28 -30.42
CA GLU A 100 -14.19 103.46 -29.71
C GLU A 100 -13.62 104.53 -30.66
N ALA A 101 -12.92 104.13 -31.72
CA ALA A 101 -12.44 105.05 -32.75
C ALA A 101 -13.60 105.73 -33.49
N LYS A 102 -14.62 104.97 -33.91
CA LYS A 102 -15.83 105.52 -34.56
C LYS A 102 -16.62 106.46 -33.62
N LEU A 103 -16.67 106.16 -32.32
CA LEU A 103 -17.22 107.05 -31.30
C LEU A 103 -16.47 108.36 -31.20
N HIS A 104 -15.13 108.29 -31.26
CA HIS A 104 -14.29 109.49 -31.26
C HIS A 104 -14.54 110.33 -32.53
N ASP A 105 -14.67 109.71 -33.69
CA ASP A 105 -14.99 110.39 -34.94
C ASP A 105 -16.38 111.08 -34.89
N LEU A 106 -17.41 110.40 -34.38
CA LEU A 106 -18.73 111.02 -34.14
C LEU A 106 -18.69 112.12 -33.08
N GLN A 107 -17.84 112.01 -32.06
CA GLN A 107 -17.62 113.07 -31.08
C GLN A 107 -16.99 114.30 -31.72
N ASN A 108 -15.98 114.13 -32.56
CA ASN A 108 -15.34 115.22 -33.30
C ASN A 108 -16.34 115.94 -34.21
N ILE A 109 -17.28 115.21 -34.83
CA ILE A 109 -18.39 115.80 -35.61
C ILE A 109 -19.33 116.59 -34.71
N LEU A 110 -19.71 116.06 -33.54
CA LEU A 110 -20.54 116.76 -32.57
C LEU A 110 -19.86 118.02 -31.99
N ASP A 111 -18.54 118.01 -31.83
CA ASP A 111 -17.78 119.18 -31.37
C ASP A 111 -17.77 120.29 -32.45
N SER A 112 -17.81 119.92 -33.73
CA SER A 112 -17.93 120.87 -34.85
C SER A 112 -19.34 121.47 -35.01
N VAL A 113 -20.35 120.96 -34.29
CA VAL A 113 -21.75 121.43 -34.38
C VAL A 113 -21.90 122.88 -33.96
N SER A 114 -21.09 123.38 -33.02
CA SER A 114 -21.14 124.80 -32.66
C SER A 114 -20.72 125.72 -33.80
N ASP A 115 -19.79 125.28 -34.65
CA ASP A 115 -19.41 125.99 -35.89
C ASP A 115 -20.56 125.97 -36.90
N GLY A 116 -21.19 124.81 -37.08
CA GLY A 116 -22.39 124.67 -37.92
C GLY A 116 -23.59 125.50 -37.45
N GLN A 117 -23.85 125.53 -36.14
CA GLN A 117 -24.90 126.36 -35.53
C GLN A 117 -24.58 127.85 -35.70
N SER A 118 -23.33 128.28 -35.50
CA SER A 118 -22.93 129.67 -35.74
C SER A 118 -23.11 130.08 -37.20
N LYS A 119 -22.80 129.20 -38.15
CA LYS A 119 -23.04 129.43 -39.59
C LYS A 119 -24.54 129.52 -39.91
N LEU A 120 -25.36 128.64 -39.33
CA LEU A 120 -26.81 128.68 -39.50
C LEU A 120 -27.45 129.94 -38.88
N ASP A 121 -26.96 130.36 -37.71
CA ASP A 121 -27.40 131.58 -37.03
C ASP A 121 -27.02 132.84 -37.83
N ALA A 122 -25.80 132.87 -38.40
CA ALA A 122 -25.37 133.94 -39.29
C ALA A 122 -26.26 134.05 -40.54
N VAL A 123 -26.56 132.92 -41.20
CA VAL A 123 -27.49 132.85 -42.34
C VAL A 123 -28.90 133.28 -41.93
N THR A 124 -29.35 132.89 -40.75
CA THR A 124 -30.67 133.26 -40.22
C THR A 124 -30.76 134.76 -39.93
N GLN A 125 -29.72 135.33 -39.31
CA GLN A 125 -29.64 136.75 -38.98
C GLN A 125 -29.54 137.62 -40.25
N GLU A 126 -28.70 137.22 -41.21
CA GLU A 126 -28.63 137.87 -42.52
C GLU A 126 -29.99 137.83 -43.21
N GLY A 127 -30.62 136.64 -43.30
CA GLY A 127 -31.97 136.50 -43.86
C GLY A 127 -33.02 137.41 -43.20
N GLN A 128 -32.99 137.52 -41.87
CA GLN A 128 -33.91 138.39 -41.12
C GLN A 128 -33.69 139.89 -41.39
N THR A 129 -32.44 140.35 -41.50
CA THR A 129 -32.15 141.76 -41.82
C THR A 129 -32.60 142.14 -43.23
N LEU A 130 -32.62 141.17 -44.16
CA LEU A 130 -33.05 141.38 -45.55
C LEU A 130 -34.57 141.55 -45.70
N TYR A 131 -35.37 141.14 -44.71
CA TYR A 131 -36.83 141.24 -44.77
C TYR A 131 -37.36 142.67 -44.91
N ALA A 132 -36.65 143.66 -44.35
CA ALA A 132 -37.05 145.06 -44.39
C ALA A 132 -36.73 145.76 -45.73
N HIS A 133 -35.86 145.15 -46.55
CA HIS A 133 -35.24 145.82 -47.70
C HIS A 133 -35.54 145.15 -49.05
N LEU A 134 -36.19 143.97 -49.04
CA LEU A 134 -36.50 143.18 -50.24
C LEU A 134 -38.03 143.09 -50.50
N SER A 135 -38.39 142.57 -51.67
CA SER A 135 -39.80 142.33 -52.04
C SER A 135 -40.39 141.14 -51.26
N LYS A 136 -41.70 141.14 -51.01
CA LYS A 136 -42.39 140.06 -50.28
C LYS A 136 -42.17 138.65 -50.87
N GLN A 137 -41.94 138.54 -52.18
CA GLN A 137 -41.74 137.25 -52.86
C GLN A 137 -40.37 136.64 -52.51
N ILE A 138 -39.30 137.45 -52.53
CA ILE A 138 -37.93 137.01 -52.20
C ILE A 138 -37.82 136.66 -50.71
N VAL A 139 -38.47 137.43 -49.85
CA VAL A 139 -38.55 137.17 -48.40
C VAL A 139 -39.13 135.78 -48.09
N SER A 140 -40.21 135.37 -48.77
CA SER A 140 -40.82 134.06 -48.54
C SER A 140 -39.90 132.87 -48.90
N SER A 141 -39.10 133.01 -49.96
CA SER A 141 -38.17 131.97 -50.40
C SER A 141 -36.96 131.84 -49.45
N ILE A 142 -36.41 132.97 -49.01
CA ILE A 142 -35.33 133.01 -48.00
C ILE A 142 -35.81 132.38 -46.68
N GLN A 143 -37.04 132.70 -46.26
CA GLN A 143 -37.62 132.15 -45.03
C GLN A 143 -37.79 130.63 -45.11
N GLU A 144 -38.30 130.09 -46.23
CA GLU A 144 -38.45 128.63 -46.44
C GLU A 144 -37.10 127.91 -46.39
N GLN A 145 -36.06 128.45 -47.05
CA GLN A 145 -34.71 127.86 -47.05
C GLN A 145 -34.09 127.81 -45.65
N ILE A 146 -34.27 128.87 -44.84
CA ILE A 146 -33.79 128.90 -43.45
C ILE A 146 -34.53 127.86 -42.60
N THR A 147 -35.86 127.78 -42.69
CA THR A 147 -36.63 126.76 -41.93
C THR A 147 -36.22 125.34 -42.30
N LYS A 148 -36.06 125.04 -43.59
CA LYS A 148 -35.65 123.72 -44.05
C LYS A 148 -34.23 123.36 -43.57
N ALA A 149 -33.29 124.30 -43.68
CA ALA A 149 -31.93 124.12 -43.18
C ALA A 149 -31.92 123.84 -41.67
N ASN A 150 -32.76 124.56 -40.90
CA ASN A 150 -32.87 124.36 -39.46
C ASN A 150 -33.50 123.00 -39.09
N GLU A 151 -34.56 122.56 -39.77
CA GLU A 151 -35.18 121.26 -39.54
C GLU A 151 -34.24 120.10 -39.87
N GLU A 152 -33.54 120.15 -41.01
CA GLU A 152 -32.57 119.13 -41.42
C GLU A 152 -31.38 119.07 -40.48
N PHE A 153 -30.89 120.22 -39.99
CA PHE A 153 -29.81 120.30 -39.02
C PHE A 153 -30.20 119.68 -37.68
N GLN A 154 -31.38 120.03 -37.14
CA GLN A 154 -31.87 119.45 -35.88
C GLN A 154 -32.12 117.94 -36.00
N ALA A 155 -32.63 117.47 -37.14
CA ALA A 155 -32.79 116.04 -37.41
C ALA A 155 -31.44 115.30 -37.46
N PHE A 156 -30.43 115.90 -38.10
CA PHE A 156 -29.06 115.38 -38.12
C PHE A 156 -28.46 115.29 -36.72
N LEU A 157 -28.57 116.34 -35.89
CA LEU A 157 -28.09 116.32 -34.51
C LEU A 157 -28.73 115.21 -33.68
N LYS A 158 -30.05 115.07 -33.78
CA LYS A 158 -30.79 114.01 -33.08
C LYS A 158 -30.34 112.62 -33.52
N GLN A 159 -30.03 112.44 -34.81
CA GLN A 159 -29.53 111.17 -35.34
C GLN A 159 -28.10 110.89 -34.88
N CYS A 160 -27.18 111.86 -34.95
CA CYS A 160 -25.81 111.71 -34.47
C CYS A 160 -25.73 111.41 -32.96
N LEU A 161 -26.57 112.06 -32.15
CA LEU A 161 -26.65 111.76 -30.72
C LEU A 161 -27.18 110.34 -30.44
N LYS A 162 -28.14 109.87 -31.25
CA LYS A 162 -28.67 108.50 -31.15
C LYS A 162 -27.64 107.46 -31.58
N ASP A 163 -26.90 107.71 -32.65
CA ASP A 163 -25.88 106.81 -33.16
C ASP A 163 -24.66 106.77 -32.22
N LYS A 164 -24.27 107.92 -31.65
CA LYS A 164 -23.27 107.99 -30.57
C LYS A 164 -23.70 107.17 -29.35
N GLN A 165 -24.92 107.36 -28.84
CA GLN A 165 -25.38 106.60 -27.67
C GLN A 165 -25.35 105.09 -27.95
N ALA A 166 -25.85 104.68 -29.12
CA ALA A 166 -25.90 103.28 -29.47
C ALA A 166 -24.52 102.64 -29.70
N LEU A 167 -23.57 103.38 -30.29
CA LEU A 167 -22.19 102.92 -30.41
C LEU A 167 -21.50 102.87 -29.05
N GLN A 168 -21.81 103.80 -28.14
CA GLN A 168 -21.27 103.81 -26.78
C GLN A 168 -21.77 102.62 -25.96
N ASP A 169 -23.06 102.32 -26.05
CA ASP A 169 -23.64 101.14 -25.41
C ASP A 169 -23.03 99.85 -26.00
N CYS A 170 -22.95 99.75 -27.34
CA CYS A 170 -22.33 98.60 -28.02
C CYS A 170 -20.85 98.41 -27.68
N ALA A 171 -20.05 99.47 -27.65
CA ALA A 171 -18.64 99.41 -27.27
C ALA A 171 -18.47 98.99 -25.80
N SER A 172 -19.33 99.48 -24.91
CA SER A 172 -19.28 99.10 -23.49
C SER A 172 -19.66 97.62 -23.27
N GLU A 173 -20.68 97.12 -23.97
CA GLU A 173 -21.12 95.74 -23.86
C GLU A 173 -20.11 94.77 -24.48
N LEU A 174 -19.55 95.10 -25.66
CA LEU A 174 -18.51 94.31 -26.32
C LEU A 174 -17.20 94.33 -25.53
N GLY A 175 -16.75 95.50 -25.05
CA GLY A 175 -15.55 95.61 -24.21
C GLY A 175 -15.69 94.86 -22.88
N SER A 176 -16.88 94.86 -22.28
CA SER A 176 -17.16 94.08 -21.07
C SER A 176 -17.21 92.57 -21.34
N PHE A 177 -17.73 92.14 -22.50
CA PHE A 177 -17.65 90.75 -22.96
C PHE A 177 -16.20 90.31 -23.20
N GLU A 178 -15.40 91.09 -23.93
CA GLU A 178 -13.99 90.80 -24.20
C GLU A 178 -13.16 90.70 -22.90
N ASP A 179 -13.42 91.56 -21.91
CA ASP A 179 -12.76 91.49 -20.61
C ASP A 179 -13.16 90.24 -19.81
N GLN A 180 -14.46 89.90 -19.78
CA GLN A 180 -14.94 88.67 -19.13
C GLN A 180 -14.40 87.41 -19.82
N HIS A 181 -14.37 87.38 -21.15
CA HIS A 181 -13.76 86.29 -21.93
C HIS A 181 -12.28 86.14 -21.61
N ARG A 182 -11.52 87.25 -21.62
CA ARG A 182 -10.09 87.24 -21.28
C ARG A 182 -9.83 86.70 -19.88
N LYS A 183 -10.60 87.15 -18.88
CA LYS A 183 -10.49 86.69 -17.49
C LYS A 183 -10.77 85.19 -17.36
N LEU A 184 -11.86 84.70 -17.97
CA LEU A 184 -12.22 83.29 -17.91
C LEU A 184 -11.25 82.41 -18.72
N ASN A 185 -10.71 82.90 -19.83
CA ASN A 185 -9.70 82.20 -20.63
C ASN A 185 -8.38 82.05 -19.88
N LEU A 186 -7.90 83.12 -19.24
CA LEU A 186 -6.73 83.05 -18.37
C LEU A 186 -6.96 82.08 -17.21
N TRP A 187 -8.12 82.15 -16.56
CA TRP A 187 -8.47 81.24 -15.47
C TRP A 187 -8.50 79.77 -15.93
N ILE A 188 -9.06 79.46 -17.11
CA ILE A 188 -9.04 78.10 -17.65
C ILE A 188 -7.61 77.63 -17.91
N HIS A 189 -6.77 78.47 -18.51
CA HIS A 189 -5.36 78.14 -18.71
C HIS A 189 -4.60 77.93 -17.40
N GLU A 190 -4.83 78.76 -16.38
CA GLU A 190 -4.28 78.56 -15.04
C GLU A 190 -4.74 77.23 -14.43
N MET A 191 -6.01 76.86 -14.61
CA MET A 191 -6.52 75.57 -14.15
C MET A 191 -5.95 74.39 -14.93
N GLU A 192 -5.78 74.51 -16.26
CA GLU A 192 -5.08 73.51 -17.08
C GLU A 192 -3.62 73.34 -16.65
N GLU A 193 -2.93 74.44 -16.32
CA GLU A 193 -1.55 74.41 -15.82
C GLU A 193 -1.48 73.76 -14.43
N ARG A 194 -2.36 74.14 -13.50
CA ARG A 194 -2.48 73.49 -12.17
C ARG A 194 -2.78 72.00 -12.30
N PHE A 195 -3.68 71.61 -13.20
CA PHE A 195 -4.00 70.21 -13.47
C PHE A 195 -2.76 69.40 -13.89
N ASN A 196 -1.87 70.01 -14.69
CA ASN A 196 -0.65 69.36 -15.16
C ASN A 196 0.53 69.44 -14.19
N THR A 197 0.61 70.47 -13.34
CA THR A 197 1.77 70.76 -12.48
C THR A 197 1.60 70.28 -11.04
N GLU A 198 0.38 70.28 -10.49
CA GLU A 198 0.10 69.86 -9.10
C GLU A 198 0.06 68.33 -8.93
N ASN A 199 0.34 67.57 -10.00
CA ASN A 199 0.34 66.10 -10.01
C ASN A 199 -0.95 65.49 -9.40
N LEU A 200 -2.10 66.08 -9.75
CA LEU A 200 -3.41 65.70 -9.24
C LEU A 200 -3.74 64.22 -9.53
N GLY A 201 -4.05 63.47 -8.47
CA GLY A 201 -4.42 62.06 -8.57
C GLY A 201 -3.23 61.13 -8.81
N GLU A 202 -2.07 61.44 -8.22
CA GLU A 202 -0.91 60.53 -8.24
C GLU A 202 -1.22 59.19 -7.56
N SER A 203 -0.70 58.11 -8.13
CA SER A 203 -0.72 56.81 -7.46
C SER A 203 0.16 56.86 -6.20
N LYS A 204 -0.45 56.70 -5.03
CA LYS A 204 0.24 56.64 -3.74
C LYS A 204 0.31 55.22 -3.20
N GLN A 205 1.15 55.03 -2.18
CA GLN A 205 1.39 53.73 -1.57
C GLN A 205 0.28 53.41 -0.58
N HIS A 206 0.01 54.28 0.39
CA HIS A 206 -0.87 53.95 1.51
C HIS A 206 -2.32 54.40 1.30
N ILE A 207 -3.28 53.70 1.92
CA ILE A 207 -4.71 54.04 1.88
C ILE A 207 -4.98 55.50 2.31
N PRO A 208 -4.41 56.03 3.42
CA PRO A 208 -4.64 57.42 3.82
C PRO A 208 -4.16 58.43 2.76
N GLU A 209 -3.04 58.13 2.10
CA GLU A 209 -2.49 58.98 1.04
C GLU A 209 -3.37 58.92 -0.21
N LYS A 210 -3.83 57.73 -0.63
CA LYS A 210 -4.78 57.57 -1.75
C LYS A 210 -6.10 58.29 -1.48
N LYS A 211 -6.60 58.23 -0.23
CA LYS A 211 -7.81 58.95 0.20
C LYS A 211 -7.61 60.47 0.15
N ASN A 212 -6.44 60.96 0.54
CA ASN A 212 -6.09 62.37 0.41
C ASN A 212 -6.02 62.81 -1.07
N GLU A 213 -5.46 61.99 -1.96
CA GLU A 213 -5.43 62.30 -3.40
C GLU A 213 -6.83 62.31 -4.03
N VAL A 214 -7.74 61.40 -3.64
CA VAL A 214 -9.16 61.46 -4.05
C VAL A 214 -9.76 62.80 -3.63
N HIS A 215 -9.58 63.20 -2.38
CA HIS A 215 -10.12 64.46 -1.85
C HIS A 215 -9.56 65.69 -2.58
N LYS A 216 -8.27 65.72 -2.90
CA LYS A 216 -7.66 66.81 -3.70
C LYS A 216 -8.30 66.94 -5.09
N VAL A 217 -8.53 65.82 -5.77
CA VAL A 217 -9.16 65.83 -7.10
C VAL A 217 -10.65 66.22 -7.01
N GLU A 218 -11.35 65.83 -5.93
CA GLU A 218 -12.73 66.27 -5.64
C GLU A 218 -12.80 67.78 -5.45
N MET A 219 -11.91 68.36 -4.63
CA MET A 219 -11.84 69.81 -4.44
C MET A 219 -11.57 70.56 -5.75
N PHE A 220 -10.62 70.06 -6.56
CA PHE A 220 -10.35 70.65 -7.88
C PHE A 220 -11.57 70.56 -8.81
N LEU A 221 -12.31 69.45 -8.78
CA LEU A 221 -13.55 69.30 -9.55
C LEU A 221 -14.65 70.27 -9.08
N GLU A 222 -14.78 70.51 -7.78
CA GLU A 222 -15.71 71.50 -7.22
C GLU A 222 -15.38 72.91 -7.69
N GLU A 223 -14.10 73.30 -7.69
CA GLU A 223 -13.64 74.58 -8.26
C GLU A 223 -14.01 74.71 -9.74
N LEU A 224 -13.82 73.66 -10.55
CA LEU A 224 -14.20 73.66 -11.97
C LEU A 224 -15.71 73.77 -12.18
N LEU A 225 -16.50 73.12 -11.33
CA LEU A 225 -17.96 73.15 -11.41
C LEU A 225 -18.51 74.53 -11.03
N ALA A 226 -17.89 75.23 -10.08
CA ALA A 226 -18.29 76.57 -9.66
C ALA A 226 -18.15 77.60 -10.81
N ALA A 227 -17.16 77.45 -11.70
CA ALA A 227 -16.96 78.35 -12.83
C ALA A 227 -18.02 78.23 -13.95
N ARG A 228 -18.86 77.19 -13.91
CA ARG A 228 -19.89 76.93 -14.93
C ARG A 228 -20.87 78.09 -15.08
N GLU A 229 -21.34 78.67 -13.97
CA GLU A 229 -22.30 79.77 -14.02
C GLU A 229 -21.73 81.01 -14.71
N SER A 230 -20.45 81.29 -14.50
CA SER A 230 -19.74 82.41 -15.15
C SER A 230 -19.54 82.18 -16.65
N LEU A 231 -19.29 80.94 -17.07
CA LEU A 231 -19.20 80.55 -18.48
C LEU A 231 -20.56 80.61 -19.18
N ASP A 232 -21.62 80.15 -18.52
CA ASP A 232 -22.99 80.20 -19.03
C ASP A 232 -23.44 81.67 -19.21
N LYS A 233 -23.12 82.55 -18.25
CA LYS A 233 -23.36 84.00 -18.35
C LYS A 233 -22.59 84.63 -19.51
N LEU A 234 -21.32 84.28 -19.71
CA LEU A 234 -20.52 84.77 -20.84
C LEU A 234 -21.13 84.30 -22.18
N SER A 235 -21.54 83.03 -22.26
CA SER A 235 -22.16 82.47 -23.45
C SER A 235 -23.50 83.14 -23.77
N GLN A 236 -24.34 83.41 -22.76
CA GLN A 236 -25.59 84.14 -22.93
C GLN A 236 -25.34 85.55 -23.44
N ARG A 237 -24.33 86.25 -22.88
CA ARG A 237 -23.94 87.58 -23.33
C ARG A 237 -23.39 87.58 -24.75
N GLY A 238 -22.56 86.61 -25.10
CA GLY A 238 -22.04 86.42 -26.46
C GLY A 238 -23.14 86.12 -27.48
N GLN A 239 -24.19 85.38 -27.07
CA GLN A 239 -25.37 85.14 -27.91
C GLN A 239 -26.18 86.42 -28.14
N LEU A 240 -26.46 87.19 -27.08
CA LEU A 240 -27.17 88.47 -27.19
C LEU A 240 -26.44 89.46 -28.10
N LEU A 241 -25.12 89.59 -27.96
CA LEU A 241 -24.28 90.42 -28.84
C LEU A 241 -24.38 89.98 -30.31
N SER A 242 -24.40 88.67 -30.56
CA SER A 242 -24.57 88.12 -31.90
C SER A 242 -25.97 88.33 -32.48
N GLU A 243 -27.03 88.29 -31.66
CA GLU A 243 -28.42 88.51 -32.06
C GLU A 243 -28.71 89.99 -32.36
N GLU A 244 -28.09 90.91 -31.61
CA GLU A 244 -28.20 92.36 -31.82
C GLU A 244 -27.34 92.89 -32.98
N GLY A 245 -26.54 92.03 -33.61
CA GLY A 245 -25.66 92.40 -34.72
C GLY A 245 -24.48 93.28 -34.28
N HIS A 246 -24.09 93.20 -33.00
CA HIS A 246 -22.95 93.89 -32.43
C HIS A 246 -21.65 93.10 -32.71
N GLY A 247 -20.57 93.80 -33.06
CA GLY A 247 -19.24 93.17 -33.19
C GLY A 247 -18.92 92.58 -34.57
N ALA A 248 -17.95 91.65 -34.60
CA ALA A 248 -17.41 91.04 -35.83
C ALA A 248 -17.88 89.59 -36.09
N GLY A 249 -18.80 89.06 -35.26
CA GLY A 249 -19.32 87.68 -35.35
C GLY A 249 -18.33 86.63 -34.84
N GLN A 250 -17.39 87.01 -33.97
CA GLN A 250 -16.37 86.12 -33.39
C GLN A 250 -16.72 85.64 -31.97
N GLU A 251 -17.66 86.30 -31.31
CA GLU A 251 -18.07 86.16 -29.92
C GLU A 251 -18.59 84.74 -29.64
N GLY A 252 -19.43 84.20 -30.53
CA GLY A 252 -19.94 82.83 -30.43
C GLY A 252 -18.85 81.76 -30.57
N ARG A 253 -17.83 81.99 -31.42
CA ARG A 253 -16.68 81.08 -31.55
C ARG A 253 -15.80 81.10 -30.31
N LEU A 254 -15.54 82.29 -29.76
CA LEU A 254 -14.76 82.48 -28.54
C LEU A 254 -15.42 81.82 -27.32
N CYS A 255 -16.74 81.93 -27.18
CA CYS A 255 -17.49 81.22 -26.13
C CYS A 255 -17.44 79.70 -26.32
N SER A 256 -17.62 79.22 -27.55
CA SER A 256 -17.61 77.79 -27.86
C SER A 256 -16.24 77.14 -27.59
N GLN A 257 -15.14 77.83 -27.94
CA GLN A 257 -13.78 77.36 -27.65
C GLN A 257 -13.54 77.24 -26.14
N LEU A 258 -13.93 78.26 -25.38
CA LEU A 258 -13.78 78.31 -23.93
C LEU A 258 -14.62 77.22 -23.22
N LEU A 259 -15.87 77.03 -23.64
CA LEU A 259 -16.73 75.94 -23.18
C LEU A 259 -16.15 74.56 -23.50
N THR A 260 -15.55 74.39 -24.68
CA THR A 260 -14.93 73.11 -25.08
C THR A 260 -13.69 72.80 -24.24
N SER A 261 -12.83 73.79 -23.96
CA SER A 261 -11.67 73.60 -23.07
C SER A 261 -12.12 73.28 -21.63
N HIS A 262 -13.09 74.01 -21.08
CA HIS A 262 -13.68 73.69 -19.76
C HIS A 262 -14.24 72.27 -19.69
N GLN A 263 -15.03 71.86 -20.69
CA GLN A 263 -15.59 70.50 -20.75
C GLN A 263 -14.52 69.42 -20.87
N ASN A 264 -13.44 69.67 -21.61
CA ASN A 264 -12.32 68.75 -21.71
C ASN A 264 -11.59 68.61 -20.38
N LEU A 265 -11.27 69.73 -19.72
CA LEU A 265 -10.63 69.73 -18.41
C LEU A 265 -11.49 69.03 -17.35
N LEU A 266 -12.81 69.27 -17.37
CA LEU A 266 -13.77 68.63 -16.48
C LEU A 266 -13.89 67.11 -16.75
N ARG A 267 -13.88 66.69 -18.02
CA ARG A 267 -13.85 65.27 -18.40
C ARG A 267 -12.57 64.59 -17.90
N MET A 268 -11.41 65.21 -18.13
CA MET A 268 -10.12 64.68 -17.69
C MET A 268 -10.03 64.59 -16.16
N THR A 269 -10.53 65.60 -15.45
CA THR A 269 -10.60 65.61 -13.98
C THR A 269 -11.51 64.50 -13.44
N LYS A 270 -12.70 64.31 -14.02
CA LYS A 270 -13.61 63.21 -13.64
C LYS A 270 -13.01 61.82 -13.91
N GLU A 271 -12.30 61.66 -15.02
CA GLU A 271 -11.62 60.40 -15.34
C GLU A 271 -10.48 60.10 -14.36
N LYS A 272 -9.71 61.13 -13.96
CA LYS A 272 -8.71 61.03 -12.89
C LYS A 272 -9.34 60.68 -11.56
N LEU A 273 -10.41 61.36 -11.16
CA LEU A 273 -11.15 61.06 -9.94
C LEU A 273 -11.62 59.60 -9.89
N ARG A 274 -12.25 59.13 -10.97
CA ARG A 274 -12.69 57.73 -11.09
C ARG A 274 -11.53 56.75 -10.93
N SER A 275 -10.39 57.05 -11.55
CA SER A 275 -9.20 56.21 -11.45
C SER A 275 -8.65 56.15 -10.03
N CYS A 276 -8.60 57.27 -9.32
CA CYS A 276 -8.18 57.34 -7.91
C CYS A 276 -9.16 56.62 -6.98
N GLN A 277 -10.46 56.76 -7.19
CA GLN A 277 -11.50 56.07 -6.40
C GLN A 277 -11.44 54.55 -6.56
N VAL A 278 -11.27 54.05 -7.81
CA VAL A 278 -11.05 52.61 -8.05
C VAL A 278 -9.76 52.15 -7.38
N ALA A 279 -8.66 52.91 -7.50
CA ALA A 279 -7.38 52.59 -6.88
C ALA A 279 -7.43 52.52 -5.34
N LEU A 280 -8.30 53.33 -4.71
CA LEU A 280 -8.56 53.31 -3.29
C LEU A 280 -9.39 52.08 -2.90
N GLN A 281 -10.51 51.85 -3.60
CA GLN A 281 -11.41 50.71 -3.35
C GLN A 281 -10.68 49.36 -3.50
N GLU A 282 -9.82 49.22 -4.52
CA GLU A 282 -9.03 48.00 -4.74
C GLU A 282 -8.03 47.76 -3.59
N HIS A 283 -7.42 48.82 -3.05
CA HIS A 283 -6.51 48.71 -1.90
C HIS A 283 -7.29 48.39 -0.61
N GLU A 284 -8.43 49.03 -0.36
CA GLU A 284 -9.28 48.71 0.79
C GLU A 284 -9.74 47.24 0.77
N ALA A 285 -10.15 46.74 -0.40
CA ALA A 285 -10.52 45.33 -0.57
C ALA A 285 -9.34 44.35 -0.38
N LEU A 286 -8.11 44.77 -0.73
CA LEU A 286 -6.90 44.01 -0.43
C LEU A 286 -6.64 43.98 1.08
N GLU A 287 -6.75 45.12 1.76
CA GLU A 287 -6.50 45.22 3.21
C GLU A 287 -7.49 44.35 4.00
N GLU A 288 -8.77 44.37 3.64
CA GLU A 288 -9.79 43.48 4.22
C GLU A 288 -9.47 42.00 4.00
N ALA A 289 -9.03 41.63 2.79
CA ALA A 289 -8.64 40.26 2.47
C ALA A 289 -7.38 39.83 3.24
N LEU A 290 -6.36 40.70 3.34
CA LEU A 290 -5.16 40.48 4.13
C LEU A 290 -5.49 40.29 5.61
N GLN A 291 -6.32 41.17 6.19
CA GLN A 291 -6.72 41.07 7.59
C GLN A 291 -7.48 39.77 7.88
N SER A 292 -8.42 39.41 7.02
CA SER A 292 -9.18 38.15 7.11
C SER A 292 -8.24 36.94 7.06
N MET A 293 -7.33 36.89 6.09
CA MET A 293 -6.40 35.78 5.93
C MET A 293 -5.39 35.70 7.08
N TRP A 294 -4.80 36.82 7.52
CA TRP A 294 -3.87 36.83 8.66
C TRP A 294 -4.54 36.38 9.96
N SER A 295 -5.79 36.78 10.21
CA SER A 295 -6.53 36.33 11.40
C SER A 295 -6.76 34.81 11.39
N TRP A 296 -7.06 34.25 10.21
CA TRP A 296 -7.27 32.82 10.04
C TRP A 296 -5.96 32.04 10.15
N VAL A 297 -4.89 32.50 9.48
CA VAL A 297 -3.54 31.94 9.57
C VAL A 297 -3.07 31.89 11.03
N LYS A 298 -3.28 32.98 11.79
CA LYS A 298 -2.91 33.03 13.21
C LYS A 298 -3.67 31.99 14.04
N ALA A 299 -4.98 31.83 13.81
CA ALA A 299 -5.77 30.82 14.50
C ALA A 299 -5.31 29.39 14.20
N ILE A 300 -4.93 29.09 12.95
CA ILE A 300 -4.37 27.78 12.57
C ILE A 300 -2.99 27.57 13.20
N GLN A 301 -2.13 28.59 13.19
CA GLN A 301 -0.81 28.54 13.79
C GLN A 301 -0.88 28.30 15.30
N ASP A 302 -1.82 28.93 16.00
CA ASP A 302 -2.01 28.73 17.45
C ASP A 302 -2.55 27.32 17.75
N ARG A 303 -3.47 26.80 16.92
CA ARG A 303 -3.94 25.41 17.02
C ARG A 303 -2.82 24.40 16.78
N LEU A 304 -1.97 24.66 15.79
CA LEU A 304 -0.79 23.85 15.47
C LEU A 304 0.16 23.82 16.67
N ALA A 305 0.52 24.99 17.21
CA ALA A 305 1.43 25.09 18.36
C ALA A 305 0.94 24.30 19.60
N CYS A 306 -0.38 24.20 19.83
CA CYS A 306 -0.94 23.37 20.90
C CYS A 306 -0.86 21.86 20.63
N ALA A 307 -0.78 21.45 19.36
CA ALA A 307 -0.86 20.06 18.92
C ALA A 307 0.50 19.45 18.54
N GLU A 308 1.55 20.24 18.30
CA GLU A 308 2.88 19.75 17.88
C GLU A 308 3.65 18.94 18.95
N SER A 309 3.29 19.07 20.22
CA SER A 309 4.02 18.43 21.32
C SER A 309 3.82 16.91 21.37
N THR A 310 4.91 16.17 21.59
CA THR A 310 4.91 14.72 21.81
C THR A 310 4.75 14.31 23.28
N LEU A 311 4.46 15.25 24.18
CA LEU A 311 4.41 15.01 25.63
C LEU A 311 3.03 14.53 26.12
N GLY A 312 3.01 13.57 27.01
CA GLY A 312 1.83 13.02 27.67
C GLY A 312 1.44 11.64 27.19
N SER A 313 0.29 11.19 27.69
CA SER A 313 -0.24 9.84 27.42
C SER A 313 -0.54 9.58 25.95
N LYS A 314 -0.58 8.30 25.57
CA LYS A 314 -0.96 7.86 24.22
C LYS A 314 -2.27 8.50 23.71
N ASP A 315 -3.32 8.55 24.54
CA ASP A 315 -4.61 9.16 24.19
C ASP A 315 -4.46 10.66 23.87
N THR A 316 -3.60 11.36 24.62
CA THR A 316 -3.27 12.77 24.36
C THR A 316 -2.60 12.94 23.00
N LEU A 317 -1.63 12.06 22.66
CA LEU A 317 -0.91 12.12 21.39
C LEU A 317 -1.83 11.80 20.21
N GLU A 318 -2.70 10.80 20.32
CA GLU A 318 -3.70 10.46 19.30
C GLU A 318 -4.70 11.61 19.09
N LYS A 319 -5.15 12.26 20.17
CA LYS A 319 -6.01 13.45 20.07
C LYS A 319 -5.31 14.62 19.36
N ARG A 320 -4.03 14.86 19.66
CA ARG A 320 -3.23 15.89 18.98
C ARG A 320 -3.00 15.55 17.50
N LEU A 321 -2.73 14.29 17.18
CA LEU A 321 -2.61 13.83 15.80
C LEU A 321 -3.91 14.10 15.02
N SER A 322 -5.08 13.83 15.62
CA SER A 322 -6.37 14.18 15.02
C SER A 322 -6.50 15.70 14.79
N GLN A 323 -6.05 16.54 15.73
CA GLN A 323 -6.07 18.00 15.54
C GLN A 323 -5.16 18.46 14.40
N ILE A 324 -3.98 17.85 14.23
CA ILE A 324 -3.08 18.12 13.10
C ILE A 324 -3.73 17.67 11.78
N GLN A 325 -4.35 16.50 11.75
CA GLN A 325 -5.08 16.01 10.57
C GLN A 325 -6.23 16.95 10.18
N ASP A 326 -6.98 17.48 11.17
CA ASP A 326 -8.01 18.50 10.92
C ASP A 326 -7.43 19.78 10.31
N ILE A 327 -6.25 20.22 10.77
CA ILE A 327 -5.54 21.38 10.20
C ILE A 327 -5.13 21.10 8.75
N LEU A 328 -4.59 19.92 8.46
CA LEU A 328 -4.20 19.52 7.11
C LEU A 328 -5.43 19.39 6.18
N LEU A 329 -6.59 18.98 6.69
CA LEU A 329 -7.84 18.94 5.93
C LEU A 329 -8.30 20.35 5.53
N MET A 330 -8.03 21.35 6.37
CA MET A 330 -8.32 22.77 6.09
C MET A 330 -7.39 23.40 5.05
N LYS A 331 -6.40 22.66 4.52
CA LYS A 331 -5.47 23.14 3.48
C LYS A 331 -6.21 23.77 2.29
N GLY A 332 -7.29 23.14 1.82
CA GLY A 332 -8.06 23.65 0.69
C GLY A 332 -8.73 25.00 0.98
N GLU A 333 -9.25 25.19 2.20
CA GLU A 333 -9.81 26.49 2.62
C GLU A 333 -8.71 27.56 2.69
N GLY A 334 -7.54 27.21 3.22
CA GLY A 334 -6.38 28.09 3.27
C GLY A 334 -5.89 28.51 1.88
N GLU A 335 -5.80 27.57 0.94
CA GLU A 335 -5.43 27.86 -0.46
C GLU A 335 -6.44 28.79 -1.15
N VAL A 336 -7.74 28.57 -0.93
CA VAL A 336 -8.79 29.45 -1.49
C VAL A 336 -8.68 30.87 -0.93
N LYS A 337 -8.50 31.03 0.39
CA LYS A 337 -8.33 32.35 1.01
C LYS A 337 -7.04 33.04 0.58
N LEU A 338 -5.94 32.29 0.46
CA LEU A 338 -4.67 32.79 -0.04
C LEU A 338 -4.79 33.29 -1.48
N ASN A 339 -5.37 32.48 -2.37
CA ASN A 339 -5.55 32.84 -3.78
C ASN A 339 -6.50 34.04 -3.96
N MET A 340 -7.56 34.13 -3.15
CA MET A 340 -8.43 35.30 -3.12
C MET A 340 -7.65 36.57 -2.75
N THR A 341 -6.81 36.50 -1.71
CA THR A 341 -5.98 37.62 -1.26
C THR A 341 -4.95 38.02 -2.31
N ILE A 342 -4.30 37.03 -2.95
CA ILE A 342 -3.38 37.27 -4.07
C ILE A 342 -4.10 37.96 -5.23
N GLY A 343 -5.30 37.49 -5.61
CA GLY A 343 -6.09 38.11 -6.69
C GLY A 343 -6.48 39.56 -6.39
N LYS A 344 -6.86 39.86 -5.13
CA LYS A 344 -7.10 41.25 -4.69
C LYS A 344 -5.82 42.08 -4.71
N GLY A 345 -4.68 41.49 -4.37
CA GLY A 345 -3.39 42.16 -4.41
C GLY A 345 -2.93 42.48 -5.83
N GLU A 346 -3.06 41.53 -6.76
CA GLU A 346 -2.79 41.73 -8.18
C GLU A 346 -3.63 42.86 -8.79
N GLN A 347 -4.88 42.97 -8.36
CA GLN A 347 -5.76 44.07 -8.75
C GLN A 347 -5.21 45.42 -8.24
N ALA A 348 -4.89 45.52 -6.95
CA ALA A 348 -4.34 46.74 -6.33
C ALA A 348 -2.94 47.14 -6.86
N LEU A 349 -2.14 46.20 -7.35
CA LEU A 349 -0.82 46.47 -7.96
C LEU A 349 -0.93 47.36 -9.21
N ARG A 350 -1.99 47.20 -10.00
CA ARG A 350 -2.18 47.92 -11.28
C ARG A 350 -2.39 49.43 -11.08
N SER A 351 -2.90 49.81 -9.91
CA SER A 351 -3.29 51.18 -9.57
C SER A 351 -2.40 51.82 -8.49
N SER A 352 -1.25 51.19 -8.17
CA SER A 352 -0.26 51.66 -7.20
C SER A 352 1.04 52.13 -7.87
N ASN A 353 1.81 52.98 -7.19
CA ASN A 353 3.16 53.36 -7.62
C ASN A 353 4.18 52.24 -7.33
N LYS A 354 5.43 52.39 -7.81
CA LYS A 354 6.50 51.39 -7.65
C LYS A 354 6.80 51.01 -6.19
N GLU A 355 6.72 51.96 -5.28
CA GLU A 355 6.97 51.71 -3.85
C GLU A 355 5.84 50.87 -3.25
N GLY A 356 4.57 51.27 -3.47
CA GLY A 356 3.41 50.51 -3.02
C GLY A 356 3.28 49.16 -3.70
N GLN A 357 3.70 49.02 -4.96
CA GLN A 357 3.79 47.71 -5.62
C GLN A 357 4.75 46.79 -4.89
N ARG A 358 5.91 47.30 -4.46
CA ARG A 358 6.87 46.52 -3.68
C ARG A 358 6.29 46.09 -2.34
N VAL A 359 5.61 47.00 -1.62
CA VAL A 359 4.99 46.68 -0.33
C VAL A 359 3.91 45.62 -0.46
N ILE A 360 3.00 45.75 -1.43
CA ILE A 360 1.96 44.76 -1.69
C ILE A 360 2.59 43.40 -2.04
N GLN A 361 3.61 43.39 -2.90
CA GLN A 361 4.33 42.16 -3.25
C GLN A 361 4.99 41.51 -2.03
N THR A 362 5.67 42.29 -1.19
CA THR A 362 6.28 41.79 0.05
C THR A 362 5.23 41.21 0.99
N GLN A 363 4.11 41.89 1.21
CA GLN A 363 3.02 41.39 2.07
C GLN A 363 2.43 40.07 1.56
N LEU A 364 2.19 39.96 0.25
CA LEU A 364 1.69 38.73 -0.37
C LEU A 364 2.71 37.60 -0.28
N GLU A 365 4.00 37.88 -0.49
CA GLU A 365 5.05 36.85 -0.44
C GLU A 365 5.26 36.34 0.98
N THR A 366 5.33 37.24 1.97
CA THR A 366 5.38 36.85 3.40
C THR A 366 4.19 35.99 3.78
N LEU A 367 2.99 36.29 3.27
CA LEU A 367 1.81 35.48 3.55
C LEU A 367 1.90 34.08 2.93
N LYS A 368 2.44 33.95 1.71
CA LYS A 368 2.69 32.64 1.08
C LYS A 368 3.72 31.83 1.86
N GLU A 369 4.81 32.48 2.27
CA GLU A 369 5.89 31.85 3.06
C GLU A 369 5.35 31.32 4.39
N VAL A 370 4.63 32.15 5.16
CA VAL A 370 4.05 31.73 6.44
C VAL A 370 3.04 30.59 6.26
N TRP A 371 2.21 30.62 5.20
CA TRP A 371 1.30 29.52 4.93
C TRP A 371 2.04 28.22 4.56
N ALA A 372 3.08 28.30 3.73
CA ALA A 372 3.91 27.16 3.38
C ALA A 372 4.62 26.57 4.61
N ASP A 373 5.13 27.42 5.49
CA ASP A 373 5.76 27.01 6.76
C ASP A 373 4.76 26.29 7.67
N ILE A 374 3.55 26.83 7.86
CA ILE A 374 2.48 26.16 8.63
C ILE A 374 2.17 24.78 8.07
N MET A 375 2.06 24.64 6.74
CA MET A 375 1.78 23.36 6.11
C MET A 375 2.94 22.37 6.28
N SER A 376 4.18 22.83 6.13
CA SER A 376 5.39 22.02 6.34
C SER A 376 5.50 21.54 7.79
N SER A 377 5.34 22.45 8.74
CA SER A 377 5.32 22.14 10.18
C SER A 377 4.19 21.19 10.55
N SER A 378 3.00 21.37 9.99
CA SER A 378 1.86 20.45 10.23
C SER A 378 2.16 19.03 9.76
N VAL A 379 2.75 18.86 8.57
CA VAL A 379 3.15 17.53 8.04
C VAL A 379 4.28 16.93 8.89
N HIS A 380 5.24 17.75 9.32
CA HIS A 380 6.32 17.30 10.20
C HIS A 380 5.79 16.84 11.57
N ALA A 381 4.88 17.61 12.16
CA ALA A 381 4.21 17.29 13.42
C ALA A 381 3.39 15.99 13.31
N GLN A 382 2.63 15.83 12.21
CA GLN A 382 1.90 14.60 11.90
C GLN A 382 2.85 13.40 11.90
N SER A 383 3.92 13.47 11.11
CA SER A 383 4.90 12.37 10.95
C SER A 383 5.58 12.03 12.28
N THR A 384 5.88 13.06 13.09
CA THR A 384 6.52 12.89 14.40
C THR A 384 5.58 12.20 15.39
N LEU A 385 4.33 12.67 15.48
CA LEU A 385 3.32 12.06 16.36
C LEU A 385 3.00 10.62 15.93
N GLU A 386 2.80 10.37 14.63
CA GLU A 386 2.59 9.01 14.09
C GLU A 386 3.76 8.08 14.41
N SER A 387 5.00 8.57 14.28
CA SER A 387 6.21 7.82 14.61
C SER A 387 6.29 7.49 16.11
N VAL A 388 5.97 8.44 16.99
CA VAL A 388 5.97 8.21 18.44
C VAL A 388 4.87 7.24 18.84
N ILE A 389 3.64 7.42 18.33
CA ILE A 389 2.51 6.51 18.59
C ILE A 389 2.80 5.10 18.07
N SER A 390 3.41 4.97 16.89
CA SER A 390 3.83 3.69 16.34
C SER A 390 4.87 2.99 17.23
N GLN A 391 5.90 3.73 17.67
CA GLN A 391 6.90 3.21 18.63
C GLN A 391 6.27 2.81 19.97
N TRP A 392 5.26 3.56 20.43
CA TRP A 392 4.49 3.21 21.64
C TRP A 392 3.73 1.90 21.45
N ASN A 393 3.07 1.71 20.32
CA ASN A 393 2.35 0.48 20.00
C ASN A 393 3.29 -0.74 19.90
N ASP A 394 4.42 -0.61 19.22
CA ASP A 394 5.44 -1.68 19.14
C ASP A 394 5.99 -2.03 20.53
N TYR A 395 6.19 -1.03 21.41
CA TYR A 395 6.56 -1.29 22.80
C TYR A 395 5.48 -2.09 23.55
N LEU A 396 4.21 -1.68 23.47
CA LEU A 396 3.11 -2.36 24.17
C LEU A 396 2.93 -3.80 23.68
N GLU A 397 3.05 -4.03 22.36
CA GLU A 397 2.97 -5.37 21.79
C GLU A 397 4.10 -6.26 22.29
N ARG A 398 5.35 -5.80 22.25
CA ARG A 398 6.51 -6.53 22.75
C ARG A 398 6.43 -6.79 24.26
N LYS A 399 5.96 -5.81 25.03
CA LYS A 399 5.76 -5.95 26.48
C LYS A 399 4.73 -7.04 26.76
N ASN A 400 3.59 -7.00 26.09
CA ASN A 400 2.54 -8.00 26.24
C ASN A 400 3.01 -9.41 25.79
N GLN A 401 3.81 -9.52 24.72
CA GLN A 401 4.42 -10.80 24.33
C GLN A 401 5.34 -11.36 25.44
N LEU A 402 6.14 -10.51 26.07
CA LEU A 402 7.00 -10.92 27.19
C LEU A 402 6.17 -11.33 28.42
N GLU A 403 5.13 -10.57 28.76
CA GLU A 403 4.21 -10.88 29.87
C GLU A 403 3.47 -12.20 29.64
N GLN A 404 2.97 -12.45 28.43
CA GLN A 404 2.31 -13.72 28.08
C GLN A 404 3.28 -14.92 28.16
N TRP A 405 4.54 -14.73 27.73
CA TRP A 405 5.56 -15.76 27.90
C TRP A 405 5.88 -16.00 29.37
N MET A 406 6.03 -14.93 30.18
CA MET A 406 6.28 -15.04 31.62
C MET A 406 5.16 -15.79 32.33
N GLU A 407 3.90 -15.46 32.06
CA GLU A 407 2.73 -16.16 32.60
C GLU A 407 2.73 -17.65 32.20
N SER A 408 3.05 -17.96 30.93
CA SER A 408 3.16 -19.35 30.45
C SER A 408 4.26 -20.13 31.16
N VAL A 409 5.41 -19.50 31.43
CA VAL A 409 6.51 -20.12 32.17
C VAL A 409 6.13 -20.26 33.64
N ASP A 410 5.55 -19.23 34.25
CA ASP A 410 5.12 -19.24 35.65
C ASP A 410 4.17 -20.41 35.92
N GLN A 411 3.14 -20.60 35.10
CA GLN A 411 2.23 -21.76 35.19
C GLN A 411 2.95 -23.12 35.07
N LYS A 412 3.95 -23.23 34.20
CA LYS A 412 4.77 -24.45 34.04
C LYS A 412 5.66 -24.69 35.26
N VAL A 413 6.15 -23.63 35.90
CA VAL A 413 7.04 -23.70 37.07
C VAL A 413 6.33 -23.45 38.40
N GLU A 414 5.01 -23.32 38.44
CA GLU A 414 4.23 -23.09 39.67
C GLU A 414 4.22 -24.34 40.56
N HIS A 415 3.93 -25.50 39.95
CA HIS A 415 3.66 -26.74 40.67
C HIS A 415 4.94 -27.39 41.23
N PRO A 416 4.95 -27.90 42.49
CA PRO A 416 6.09 -28.64 43.04
C PRO A 416 6.54 -29.79 42.14
N LEU A 417 7.85 -30.06 42.11
CA LEU A 417 8.43 -31.15 41.30
C LEU A 417 7.76 -32.48 41.66
N GLN A 418 7.10 -33.08 40.67
CA GLN A 418 6.42 -34.37 40.86
C GLN A 418 7.43 -35.52 40.69
N PRO A 419 7.40 -36.54 41.55
CA PRO A 419 8.21 -37.75 41.39
C PRO A 419 7.97 -38.40 40.03
N GLN A 420 9.03 -38.90 39.40
CA GLN A 420 8.97 -39.53 38.07
C GLN A 420 9.25 -41.04 38.18
N PRO A 421 8.64 -41.88 37.32
CA PRO A 421 8.68 -43.34 37.48
C PRO A 421 10.04 -43.99 37.20
N GLY A 422 10.88 -43.37 36.38
CA GLY A 422 12.20 -43.91 36.01
C GLY A 422 13.16 -42.85 35.52
N LEU A 423 14.39 -43.26 35.21
CA LEU A 423 15.45 -42.36 34.75
C LEU A 423 15.07 -41.59 33.48
N LYS A 424 14.40 -42.27 32.54
CA LYS A 424 14.01 -41.67 31.25
C LYS A 424 13.06 -40.49 31.44
N GLU A 425 12.06 -40.64 32.30
CA GLU A 425 11.09 -39.58 32.60
C GLU A 425 11.72 -38.45 33.42
N LYS A 426 12.68 -38.76 34.30
CA LYS A 426 13.49 -37.75 35.01
C LYS A 426 14.35 -36.93 34.06
N PHE A 427 14.98 -37.55 33.06
CA PHE A 427 15.70 -36.84 32.00
C PHE A 427 14.77 -35.99 31.14
N ALA A 428 13.59 -36.49 30.77
CA ALA A 428 12.62 -35.71 30.00
C ALA A 428 12.17 -34.45 30.76
N LEU A 429 12.02 -34.54 32.09
CA LEU A 429 11.74 -33.38 32.95
C LEU A 429 12.93 -32.41 33.01
N LEU A 430 14.16 -32.91 33.05
CA LEU A 430 15.39 -32.09 33.00
C LEU A 430 15.49 -31.32 31.68
N ASP A 431 15.34 -32.03 30.55
CA ASP A 431 15.37 -31.44 29.20
C ASP A 431 14.30 -30.36 29.04
N HIS A 432 13.10 -30.58 29.60
CA HIS A 432 12.03 -29.60 29.57
C HIS A 432 12.39 -28.31 30.32
N LEU A 433 12.94 -28.41 31.53
CA LEU A 433 13.37 -27.25 32.32
C LEU A 433 14.58 -26.53 31.68
N GLN A 434 15.49 -27.27 31.06
CA GLN A 434 16.61 -26.70 30.28
C GLN A 434 16.10 -25.93 29.06
N SER A 435 15.09 -26.43 28.35
CA SER A 435 14.45 -25.70 27.24
C SER A 435 13.85 -24.37 27.71
N ILE A 436 13.13 -24.38 28.84
CA ILE A 436 12.55 -23.15 29.44
C ILE A 436 13.65 -22.13 29.76
N LEU A 437 14.76 -22.56 30.36
CA LEU A 437 15.87 -21.67 30.68
C LEU A 437 16.60 -21.14 29.45
N SER A 438 16.76 -21.96 28.40
CA SER A 438 17.31 -21.52 27.12
C SER A 438 16.41 -20.47 26.46
N GLU A 439 15.09 -20.68 26.44
CA GLU A 439 14.14 -19.68 25.95
C GLU A 439 14.22 -18.38 26.76
N ALA A 440 14.41 -18.49 28.08
CA ALA A 440 14.49 -17.33 28.95
C ALA A 440 15.77 -16.49 28.75
N GLU A 441 16.88 -17.09 28.29
CA GLU A 441 18.07 -16.34 27.89
C GLU A 441 17.79 -15.43 26.69
N ASP A 442 17.02 -15.90 25.72
CA ASP A 442 16.59 -15.07 24.59
C ASP A 442 15.64 -13.96 25.03
N HIS A 443 14.69 -14.26 25.93
CA HIS A 443 13.77 -13.26 26.49
C HIS A 443 14.48 -12.25 27.42
N THR A 444 15.63 -12.60 27.99
CA THR A 444 16.48 -11.65 28.73
C THR A 444 16.98 -10.54 27.81
N ARG A 445 17.34 -10.85 26.56
CA ARG A 445 17.72 -9.82 25.57
C ARG A 445 16.52 -8.97 25.16
N ALA A 446 15.35 -9.59 25.02
CA ALA A 446 14.10 -8.88 24.72
C ALA A 446 13.72 -7.89 25.83
N LEU A 447 13.82 -8.30 27.10
CA LEU A 447 13.60 -7.44 28.27
C LEU A 447 14.55 -6.23 28.28
N HIS A 448 15.85 -6.42 28.04
CA HIS A 448 16.79 -5.30 27.98
C HIS A 448 16.45 -4.30 26.86
N ARG A 449 16.03 -4.80 25.69
CA ARG A 449 15.59 -3.94 24.57
C ARG A 449 14.30 -3.19 24.92
N LEU A 450 13.35 -3.85 25.58
CA LEU A 450 12.13 -3.23 26.08
C LEU A 450 12.45 -2.09 27.06
N ILE A 451 13.33 -2.33 28.03
CA ILE A 451 13.73 -1.29 29.01
C ILE A 451 14.41 -0.10 28.32
N ALA A 452 15.32 -0.36 27.37
CA ALA A 452 15.95 0.70 26.59
C ALA A 452 14.91 1.50 25.78
N LYS A 453 13.96 0.82 25.15
CA LYS A 453 12.87 1.44 24.39
C LYS A 453 11.91 2.23 25.28
N SER A 454 11.62 1.74 26.49
CA SER A 454 10.86 2.46 27.50
C SER A 454 11.52 3.78 27.85
N ARG A 455 12.85 3.79 28.06
CA ARG A 455 13.59 5.02 28.35
C ARG A 455 13.54 6.02 27.19
N GLU A 456 13.74 5.55 25.96
CA GLU A 456 13.59 6.39 24.76
C GLU A 456 12.18 6.98 24.64
N LEU A 457 11.15 6.19 24.94
CA LEU A 457 9.75 6.65 24.93
C LEU A 457 9.49 7.64 26.06
N TYR A 458 10.04 7.41 27.26
CA TYR A 458 9.97 8.35 28.37
C TYR A 458 10.62 9.69 28.04
N GLU A 459 11.80 9.71 27.41
CA GLU A 459 12.46 10.95 26.97
C GLU A 459 11.62 11.73 25.94
N LYS A 460 10.81 11.04 25.13
CA LYS A 460 9.96 11.67 24.10
C LYS A 460 8.58 12.07 24.59
N THR A 461 8.07 11.42 25.64
CA THR A 461 6.66 11.51 26.06
C THR A 461 6.46 11.92 27.51
N GLU A 462 7.46 11.72 28.38
CA GLU A 462 7.40 11.93 29.83
C GLU A 462 6.21 11.21 30.52
N ASP A 463 5.70 10.14 29.92
CA ASP A 463 4.57 9.39 30.47
C ASP A 463 5.01 8.45 31.60
N GLU A 464 4.25 8.47 32.70
CA GLU A 464 4.56 7.69 33.91
C GLU A 464 4.62 6.17 33.66
N SER A 465 3.96 5.64 32.62
CA SER A 465 4.01 4.21 32.29
C SER A 465 5.40 3.72 31.84
N PHE A 466 6.25 4.63 31.38
CA PHE A 466 7.62 4.31 30.94
C PHE A 466 8.70 4.60 31.97
N LYS A 467 8.30 5.13 33.13
CA LYS A 467 9.20 5.47 34.22
C LYS A 467 9.92 4.23 34.74
N ASP A 468 11.11 4.43 35.30
CA ASP A 468 11.97 3.34 35.76
C ASP A 468 11.25 2.40 36.75
N THR A 469 10.35 2.93 37.58
CA THR A 469 9.54 2.14 38.54
C THR A 469 8.68 1.07 37.88
N ALA A 470 8.07 1.36 36.72
CA ALA A 470 7.26 0.38 35.98
C ALA A 470 8.14 -0.69 35.31
N GLN A 471 9.36 -0.33 34.91
CA GLN A 471 10.32 -1.27 34.33
C GLN A 471 10.95 -2.17 35.41
N GLU A 472 11.12 -1.66 36.62
CA GLU A 472 11.64 -2.40 37.77
C GLU A 472 10.69 -3.51 38.22
N GLU A 473 9.37 -3.27 38.18
CA GLU A 473 8.36 -4.30 38.46
C GLU A 473 8.46 -5.45 37.46
N LEU A 474 8.44 -5.15 36.15
CA LEU A 474 8.57 -6.15 35.08
C LEU A 474 9.88 -6.94 35.18
N LYS A 475 10.98 -6.25 35.50
CA LYS A 475 12.30 -6.86 35.70
C LYS A 475 12.33 -7.78 36.92
N THR A 476 11.65 -7.41 38.00
CA THR A 476 11.58 -8.21 39.23
C THR A 476 10.82 -9.50 38.96
N GLN A 477 9.63 -9.41 38.36
CA GLN A 477 8.82 -10.57 37.99
C GLN A 477 9.58 -11.55 37.09
N PHE A 478 10.26 -11.05 36.05
CA PHE A 478 11.09 -11.87 35.16
C PHE A 478 12.21 -12.60 35.92
N ASN A 479 12.91 -11.91 36.83
CA ASN A 479 14.01 -12.48 37.60
C ASN A 479 13.53 -13.51 38.63
N ASP A 480 12.35 -13.31 39.22
CA ASP A 480 11.76 -14.23 40.18
C ASP A 480 11.42 -15.57 39.50
N ILE A 481 10.71 -15.53 38.36
CA ILE A 481 10.41 -16.71 37.54
C ILE A 481 11.70 -17.44 37.14
N MET A 482 12.72 -16.68 36.72
CA MET A 482 14.03 -17.25 36.36
C MET A 482 14.73 -17.92 37.52
N THR A 483 14.64 -17.35 38.72
CA THR A 483 15.24 -17.93 39.93
C THR A 483 14.55 -19.23 40.29
N VAL A 484 13.21 -19.28 40.22
CA VAL A 484 12.42 -20.49 40.46
C VAL A 484 12.76 -21.58 39.44
N ALA A 485 12.80 -21.25 38.14
CA ALA A 485 13.11 -22.20 37.08
C ALA A 485 14.53 -22.79 37.22
N LYS A 486 15.53 -21.94 37.53
CA LYS A 486 16.92 -22.38 37.77
C LYS A 486 17.04 -23.30 38.98
N GLU A 487 16.39 -22.98 40.08
CA GLU A 487 16.43 -23.83 41.28
C GLU A 487 15.72 -25.17 41.05
N LYS A 488 14.62 -25.19 40.27
CA LYS A 488 13.98 -26.45 39.88
C LYS A 488 14.85 -27.29 38.96
N MET A 489 15.52 -26.69 37.96
CA MET A 489 16.47 -27.41 37.11
C MET A 489 17.58 -28.05 37.95
N ARG A 490 18.21 -27.27 38.84
CA ARG A 490 19.29 -27.75 39.72
C ARG A 490 18.85 -28.95 40.56
N LYS A 491 17.64 -28.91 41.13
CA LYS A 491 17.07 -30.04 41.89
C LYS A 491 16.83 -31.27 41.02
N VAL A 492 16.33 -31.12 39.79
CA VAL A 492 16.12 -32.26 38.88
C VAL A 492 17.47 -32.85 38.42
N GLU A 493 18.49 -32.03 38.20
CA GLU A 493 19.86 -32.50 37.91
C GLU A 493 20.42 -33.36 39.04
N GLU A 494 20.24 -32.94 40.30
CA GLU A 494 20.61 -33.73 41.47
C GLU A 494 19.84 -35.08 41.50
N ILE A 495 18.52 -35.06 41.27
CA ILE A 495 17.69 -36.28 41.23
C ILE A 495 18.13 -37.26 40.13
N VAL A 496 18.48 -36.75 38.95
CA VAL A 496 18.98 -37.57 37.82
C VAL A 496 20.35 -38.16 38.17
N LYS A 497 21.24 -37.35 38.75
CA LYS A 497 22.57 -37.78 39.18
C LYS A 497 22.49 -38.91 40.22
N ASP A 498 21.64 -38.77 41.22
CA ASP A 498 21.46 -39.80 42.26
C ASP A 498 20.95 -41.12 41.67
N HIS A 499 20.02 -41.05 40.70
CA HIS A 499 19.51 -42.24 40.01
C HIS A 499 20.57 -42.91 39.12
N LEU A 500 21.42 -42.14 38.45
CA LEU A 500 22.57 -42.67 37.70
C LEU A 500 23.56 -43.38 38.62
N MET A 501 23.90 -42.79 39.76
CA MET A 501 24.80 -43.41 40.74
C MET A 501 24.25 -44.73 41.29
N TYR A 502 22.93 -44.82 41.50
CA TYR A 502 22.26 -46.07 41.88
C TYR A 502 22.40 -47.14 40.79
N LEU A 503 22.11 -46.82 39.52
CA LEU A 503 22.22 -47.77 38.41
C LEU A 503 23.66 -48.24 38.19
N ASP A 504 24.63 -47.35 38.28
CA ASP A 504 26.05 -47.72 38.21
C ASP A 504 26.42 -48.70 39.34
N ALA A 505 25.94 -48.46 40.56
CA ALA A 505 26.16 -49.39 41.67
C ALA A 505 25.49 -50.76 41.45
N VAL A 506 24.27 -50.79 40.89
CA VAL A 506 23.57 -52.04 40.50
C VAL A 506 24.37 -52.82 39.46
N HIS A 507 24.84 -52.14 38.40
CA HIS A 507 25.66 -52.77 37.36
C HIS A 507 26.97 -53.33 37.93
N GLU A 508 27.71 -52.52 38.69
CA GLU A 508 28.98 -52.96 39.29
C GLU A 508 28.83 -54.17 40.23
N PHE A 509 27.69 -54.27 40.94
CA PHE A 509 27.38 -55.43 41.78
C PHE A 509 27.01 -56.65 40.94
N THR A 510 26.15 -56.47 39.93
CA THR A 510 25.68 -57.56 39.05
C THR A 510 26.83 -58.17 38.25
N ASP A 511 27.72 -57.36 37.70
CA ASP A 511 28.91 -57.82 36.96
C ASP A 511 29.85 -58.64 37.86
N TRP A 512 30.07 -58.17 39.09
CA TRP A 512 30.86 -58.90 40.07
C TRP A 512 30.20 -60.25 40.44
N LEU A 513 28.89 -60.25 40.68
CA LEU A 513 28.16 -61.45 41.06
C LEU A 513 28.14 -62.47 39.92
N HIS A 514 28.05 -62.01 38.67
CA HIS A 514 28.19 -62.87 37.50
C HIS A 514 29.57 -63.52 37.44
N SER A 515 30.64 -62.73 37.56
CA SER A 515 32.02 -63.25 37.57
C SER A 515 32.27 -64.23 38.73
N ALA A 516 31.72 -63.95 39.91
CA ALA A 516 31.82 -64.82 41.08
C ALA A 516 31.04 -66.14 40.91
N LYS A 517 29.88 -66.11 40.24
CA LYS A 517 29.11 -67.32 39.86
C LYS A 517 29.87 -68.17 38.84
N GLU A 518 30.51 -67.56 37.85
CA GLU A 518 31.34 -68.29 36.87
C GLU A 518 32.53 -68.99 37.54
N GLU A 519 33.25 -68.30 38.42
CA GLU A 519 34.43 -68.86 39.09
C GLU A 519 34.03 -69.99 40.07
N LEU A 520 32.91 -69.85 40.78
CA LEU A 520 32.34 -70.95 41.58
C LEU A 520 32.06 -72.18 40.73
N HIS A 521 31.43 -72.01 39.56
CA HIS A 521 31.14 -73.13 38.67
C HIS A 521 32.43 -73.86 38.27
N ARG A 522 33.51 -73.13 37.94
CA ARG A 522 34.80 -73.70 37.52
C ARG A 522 35.46 -74.61 38.57
N TRP A 523 35.28 -74.33 39.86
CA TRP A 523 35.94 -75.05 40.96
C TRP A 523 35.02 -76.00 41.76
N SER A 524 33.76 -76.14 41.34
CA SER A 524 32.74 -76.91 42.06
C SER A 524 32.76 -78.43 41.84
N ASP A 525 33.66 -78.95 41.00
CA ASP A 525 33.67 -80.36 40.62
C ASP A 525 34.41 -81.25 41.64
N MET A 526 33.75 -82.34 42.07
CA MET A 526 34.20 -83.23 43.15
C MET A 526 35.26 -84.26 42.71
N SER A 527 35.97 -84.01 41.61
CA SER A 527 36.90 -84.94 40.98
C SER A 527 38.36 -84.66 41.35
N GLY A 528 39.22 -85.68 41.42
CA GLY A 528 40.67 -85.51 41.59
C GLY A 528 41.29 -86.40 42.67
N ASP A 529 42.62 -86.45 42.70
CA ASP A 529 43.37 -87.07 43.80
C ASP A 529 43.41 -86.15 45.04
N SER A 530 43.99 -86.65 46.15
CA SER A 530 44.08 -85.88 47.40
C SER A 530 44.73 -84.50 47.23
N SER A 531 45.61 -84.30 46.25
CA SER A 531 46.28 -83.02 46.01
C SER A 531 45.44 -82.05 45.17
N ALA A 532 44.74 -82.57 44.16
CA ALA A 532 43.84 -81.80 43.30
C ALA A 532 42.61 -81.31 44.07
N THR A 533 42.03 -82.17 44.92
CA THR A 533 40.90 -81.83 45.80
C THR A 533 41.30 -80.76 46.83
N GLN A 534 42.53 -80.82 47.36
CA GLN A 534 43.05 -79.78 48.27
C GLN A 534 43.23 -78.43 47.56
N LYS A 535 43.73 -78.40 46.32
CA LYS A 535 43.91 -77.18 45.53
C LYS A 535 42.57 -76.52 45.17
N LYS A 536 41.56 -77.31 44.83
CA LYS A 536 40.19 -76.84 44.58
C LYS A 536 39.57 -76.24 45.85
N LEU A 537 39.75 -76.90 46.99
CA LEU A 537 39.31 -76.38 48.29
C LEU A 537 39.97 -75.02 48.61
N SER A 538 41.25 -74.82 48.29
CA SER A 538 41.91 -73.52 48.45
C SER A 538 41.30 -72.43 47.56
N LYS A 539 40.93 -72.74 46.31
CA LYS A 539 40.29 -71.78 45.41
C LYS A 539 38.85 -71.41 45.80
N ILE A 540 38.09 -72.38 46.31
CA ILE A 540 36.78 -72.09 46.92
C ILE A 540 36.93 -71.21 48.17
N LYS A 541 37.99 -71.40 48.98
CA LYS A 541 38.30 -70.51 50.12
C LYS A 541 38.64 -69.08 49.68
N GLU A 542 39.44 -68.89 48.62
CA GLU A 542 39.68 -67.56 48.05
C GLU A 542 38.38 -66.88 47.57
N LEU A 543 37.43 -67.63 47.00
CA LEU A 543 36.11 -67.11 46.61
C LEU A 543 35.27 -66.70 47.83
N ILE A 544 35.33 -67.47 48.93
CA ILE A 544 34.71 -67.11 50.21
C ILE A 544 35.31 -65.82 50.76
N ASP A 545 36.62 -65.65 50.68
CA ASP A 545 37.29 -64.41 51.12
C ASP A 545 36.86 -63.20 50.28
N SER A 546 36.61 -63.40 48.98
CA SER A 546 36.11 -62.32 48.08
C SER A 546 34.67 -61.86 48.38
N ARG A 547 33.94 -62.58 49.25
CA ARG A 547 32.58 -62.22 49.69
C ARG A 547 32.50 -60.82 50.29
N GLU A 548 33.52 -60.36 50.99
CA GLU A 548 33.52 -59.01 51.58
C GLU A 548 33.42 -57.90 50.51
N ILE A 549 34.00 -58.14 49.33
CA ILE A 549 33.92 -57.23 48.18
C ILE A 549 32.49 -57.18 47.63
N GLY A 550 31.86 -58.34 47.45
CA GLY A 550 30.46 -58.44 47.01
C GLY A 550 29.48 -57.83 48.01
N ALA A 551 29.68 -58.08 49.30
CA ALA A 551 28.87 -57.49 50.39
C ALA A 551 29.00 -55.96 50.44
N SER A 552 30.22 -55.44 50.26
CA SER A 552 30.46 -53.98 50.18
C SER A 552 29.76 -53.35 48.97
N ARG A 553 29.78 -54.02 47.81
CA ARG A 553 29.08 -53.56 46.60
C ARG A 553 27.56 -53.58 46.78
N LEU A 554 26.99 -54.66 47.33
CA LEU A 554 25.56 -54.75 47.64
C LEU A 554 25.14 -53.68 48.65
N SER A 555 25.93 -53.46 49.71
CA SER A 555 25.68 -52.41 50.70
C SER A 555 25.68 -51.00 50.08
N ARG A 556 26.53 -50.74 49.07
CA ARG A 556 26.50 -49.48 48.31
C ARG A 556 25.20 -49.32 47.50
N VAL A 557 24.68 -50.38 46.88
CA VAL A 557 23.37 -50.32 46.19
C VAL A 557 22.26 -50.00 47.21
N GLU A 558 22.31 -50.64 48.38
CA GLU A 558 21.33 -50.45 49.45
C GLU A 558 21.38 -49.05 50.07
N SER A 559 22.56 -48.43 50.15
CA SER A 559 22.71 -47.08 50.70
C SER A 559 22.25 -45.98 49.74
N LEU A 560 22.36 -46.19 48.43
CA LEU A 560 21.91 -45.24 47.40
C LEU A 560 20.41 -45.33 47.09
N ALA A 561 19.79 -46.49 47.33
CA ALA A 561 18.37 -46.71 47.02
C ALA A 561 17.36 -45.76 47.72
N PRO A 562 17.53 -45.33 48.99
CA PRO A 562 16.57 -44.46 49.67
C PRO A 562 16.43 -43.06 49.04
N GLU A 563 17.56 -42.42 48.69
CA GLU A 563 17.58 -41.09 48.06
C GLU A 563 16.86 -41.11 46.71
N VAL A 564 17.08 -42.17 45.93
CA VAL A 564 16.41 -42.36 44.65
C VAL A 564 14.93 -42.64 44.83
N LYS A 565 14.52 -43.41 45.84
CA LYS A 565 13.11 -43.71 46.14
C LYS A 565 12.31 -42.47 46.54
N GLN A 566 12.91 -41.53 47.27
CA GLN A 566 12.25 -40.30 47.67
C GLN A 566 11.75 -39.48 46.46
N ASN A 567 12.48 -39.56 45.34
CA ASN A 567 12.21 -38.80 44.13
C ASN A 567 11.68 -39.68 42.97
N THR A 568 11.16 -40.88 43.28
CA THR A 568 10.60 -41.82 42.29
C THR A 568 9.14 -42.10 42.62
N THR A 569 8.28 -42.30 41.62
CA THR A 569 6.87 -42.65 41.88
C THR A 569 6.74 -43.99 42.60
N ALA A 570 5.57 -44.26 43.19
CA ALA A 570 5.28 -45.54 43.83
C ALA A 570 5.54 -46.75 42.91
N SER A 571 5.11 -46.68 41.64
CA SER A 571 5.35 -47.74 40.65
C SER A 571 6.83 -47.95 40.35
N GLY A 572 7.61 -46.86 40.24
CA GLY A 572 9.07 -46.97 40.06
C GLY A 572 9.78 -47.51 41.29
N CYS A 573 9.31 -47.16 42.50
CA CYS A 573 9.82 -47.69 43.75
C CYS A 573 9.54 -49.20 43.91
N GLU A 574 8.39 -49.69 43.42
CA GLU A 574 8.06 -51.11 43.38
C GLU A 574 9.01 -51.89 42.45
N LEU A 575 9.33 -51.33 41.27
CA LEU A 575 10.30 -51.93 40.34
C LEU A 575 11.69 -51.99 40.97
N MET A 576 12.18 -50.89 41.54
CA MET A 576 13.45 -50.86 42.26
C MET A 576 13.48 -51.81 43.45
N HIS A 577 12.36 -51.95 44.16
CA HIS A 577 12.25 -52.89 45.28
C HIS A 577 12.35 -54.34 44.79
N THR A 578 11.69 -54.67 43.68
CA THR A 578 11.74 -56.00 43.06
C THR A 578 13.15 -56.33 42.57
N GLU A 579 13.84 -55.37 41.92
CA GLU A 579 15.24 -55.50 41.51
C GLU A 579 16.17 -55.73 42.71
N MET A 580 16.03 -54.92 43.78
CA MET A 580 16.81 -55.09 45.01
C MET A 580 16.56 -56.46 45.66
N GLN A 581 15.32 -56.96 45.67
CA GLN A 581 15.01 -58.30 46.19
C GLN A 581 15.65 -59.40 45.34
N ALA A 582 15.61 -59.27 44.01
CA ALA A 582 16.26 -60.21 43.09
C ALA A 582 17.78 -60.23 43.31
N LEU A 583 18.43 -59.07 43.41
CA LEU A 583 19.87 -58.97 43.69
C LEU A 583 20.26 -59.61 45.03
N ARG A 584 19.45 -59.42 46.08
CA ARG A 584 19.65 -60.07 47.39
C ARG A 584 19.45 -61.58 47.34
N ALA A 585 18.46 -62.06 46.59
CA ALA A 585 18.21 -63.48 46.41
C ALA A 585 19.37 -64.14 45.64
N ASP A 586 19.82 -63.51 44.56
CA ASP A 586 20.95 -63.97 43.75
C ASP A 586 22.27 -64.00 44.54
N TRP A 587 22.51 -62.98 45.38
CA TRP A 587 23.62 -62.94 46.33
C TRP A 587 23.56 -64.12 47.30
N LYS A 588 22.40 -64.33 47.92
CA LYS A 588 22.23 -65.37 48.92
C LYS A 588 22.39 -66.77 48.32
N GLN A 589 21.84 -66.99 47.14
CA GLN A 589 22.00 -68.23 46.40
C GLN A 589 23.47 -68.53 46.07
N TRP A 590 24.23 -67.52 45.62
CA TRP A 590 25.66 -67.67 45.38
C TRP A 590 26.41 -68.01 46.68
N GLU A 591 26.14 -67.29 47.76
CA GLU A 591 26.74 -67.52 49.09
C GLU A 591 26.49 -68.96 49.59
N ASP A 592 25.24 -69.42 49.53
CA ASP A 592 24.88 -70.78 49.95
C ASP A 592 25.56 -71.86 49.08
N SER A 593 25.66 -71.61 47.76
CA SER A 593 26.30 -72.54 46.82
C SER A 593 27.81 -72.66 47.04
N VAL A 594 28.48 -71.54 47.36
CA VAL A 594 29.90 -71.52 47.73
C VAL A 594 30.15 -72.34 48.99
N PHE A 595 29.38 -72.12 50.06
CA PHE A 595 29.56 -72.84 51.33
C PHE A 595 29.22 -74.34 51.21
N GLN A 596 28.18 -74.68 50.44
CA GLN A 596 27.85 -76.09 50.16
C GLN A 596 29.01 -76.80 49.44
N THR A 597 29.60 -76.15 48.44
CA THR A 597 30.76 -76.68 47.70
C THR A 597 31.98 -76.87 48.62
N GLN A 598 32.24 -75.91 49.53
CA GLN A 598 33.31 -76.04 50.54
C GLN A 598 33.07 -77.26 51.45
N SER A 599 31.87 -77.39 52.02
CA SER A 599 31.54 -78.50 52.94
C SER A 599 31.66 -79.86 52.27
N CYS A 600 31.23 -79.97 51.01
CA CYS A 600 31.41 -81.19 50.21
C CYS A 600 32.89 -81.57 50.04
N LEU A 601 33.75 -80.59 49.73
CA LEU A 601 35.20 -80.81 49.54
C LEU A 601 35.91 -81.13 50.87
N GLU A 602 35.53 -80.51 51.99
CA GLU A 602 36.10 -80.79 53.32
C GLU A 602 35.70 -82.18 53.86
N ASN A 603 34.47 -82.61 53.62
CA ASN A 603 34.00 -83.95 53.96
C ASN A 603 34.74 -85.03 53.16
N LEU A 604 35.00 -84.80 51.88
CA LEU A 604 35.75 -85.73 51.02
C LEU A 604 37.19 -85.93 51.52
N VAL A 605 37.86 -84.85 51.96
CA VAL A 605 39.20 -84.91 52.55
C VAL A 605 39.22 -85.66 53.89
N SER A 606 38.19 -85.49 54.73
CA SER A 606 38.11 -86.12 56.05
C SER A 606 37.79 -87.63 55.97
N GLN A 607 36.96 -88.06 55.01
CA GLN A 607 36.64 -89.48 54.79
C GLN A 607 37.84 -90.30 54.31
N MET A 608 38.76 -89.68 53.57
CA MET A 608 39.98 -90.36 53.08
C MET A 608 40.98 -90.70 54.20
N ALA A 609 40.87 -90.12 55.41
CA ALA A 609 41.81 -90.33 56.52
C ALA A 609 41.40 -91.44 57.51
N LEU A 610 40.11 -91.78 57.62
CA LEU A 610 39.59 -92.80 58.56
C LEU A 610 39.71 -94.25 58.02
N SER A 611 39.92 -94.40 56.72
CA SER A 611 39.89 -95.68 55.99
C SER A 611 41.22 -96.46 56.00
N GLU A 612 42.15 -96.23 56.94
CA GLU A 612 43.45 -96.93 57.00
C GLU A 612 43.57 -97.94 58.17
N GLN A 613 42.73 -97.84 59.21
CA GLN A 613 42.90 -98.58 60.46
C GLN A 613 42.11 -99.92 60.57
N GLU A 614 41.03 -100.10 59.81
CA GLU A 614 40.12 -101.25 59.89
C GLU A 614 40.49 -102.43 58.92
N PHE A 615 41.60 -102.38 58.14
CA PHE A 615 41.99 -103.37 57.08
C PHE A 615 42.36 -104.76 57.55
N SER A 616 43.06 -104.81 58.66
CA SER A 616 43.86 -105.99 59.01
C SER A 616 43.01 -107.13 59.56
N GLY A 617 41.77 -106.87 60.00
CA GLY A 617 40.88 -107.87 60.59
C GLY A 617 40.06 -108.70 59.59
N GLN A 618 39.85 -108.21 58.37
CA GLN A 618 38.87 -108.78 57.44
C GLN A 618 39.45 -109.82 56.46
N VAL A 619 40.78 -109.98 56.40
CA VAL A 619 41.45 -110.84 55.40
C VAL A 619 41.24 -112.33 55.68
N ALA A 620 41.04 -112.70 56.94
CA ALA A 620 40.96 -114.10 57.37
C ALA A 620 39.62 -114.82 57.09
N GLN A 621 38.52 -114.09 56.85
CA GLN A 621 37.20 -114.68 56.57
C GLN A 621 36.98 -115.03 55.09
N LEU A 622 37.64 -114.31 54.17
CA LEU A 622 37.43 -114.41 52.72
C LEU A 622 37.95 -115.72 52.08
N GLU A 623 38.94 -116.40 52.68
CA GLU A 623 39.55 -117.59 52.06
C GLU A 623 38.68 -118.85 52.13
N GLN A 624 37.76 -118.97 53.08
CA GLN A 624 36.94 -120.18 53.29
C GLN A 624 35.75 -120.27 52.32
N ALA A 625 35.16 -119.14 51.91
CA ALA A 625 33.99 -119.10 51.03
C ALA A 625 34.30 -119.39 49.55
N LEU A 626 35.56 -119.27 49.12
CA LEU A 626 35.96 -119.39 47.71
C LEU A 626 35.92 -120.83 47.16
N GLU A 627 36.03 -121.85 48.02
CA GLU A 627 36.13 -123.25 47.59
C GLU A 627 34.78 -123.85 47.14
N GLU A 628 33.67 -123.42 47.74
CA GLU A 628 32.32 -123.97 47.52
C GLU A 628 31.64 -123.46 46.23
N PHE A 629 31.95 -122.24 45.78
CA PHE A 629 31.28 -121.59 44.64
C PHE A 629 31.74 -122.11 43.27
N SER A 630 32.96 -122.68 43.17
CA SER A 630 33.54 -123.17 41.91
C SER A 630 32.80 -124.35 41.26
N ALA A 631 32.17 -125.21 42.06
CA ALA A 631 31.56 -126.44 41.57
C ALA A 631 30.25 -126.24 40.78
N LEU A 632 29.51 -125.15 41.03
CA LEU A 632 28.20 -124.86 40.42
C LEU A 632 28.31 -124.21 39.02
N LEU A 633 29.33 -123.39 38.80
CA LEU A 633 29.51 -122.63 37.55
C LEU A 633 29.76 -123.52 36.33
N LYS A 634 30.36 -124.69 36.55
CA LYS A 634 30.72 -125.64 35.48
C LYS A 634 29.52 -126.24 34.73
N THR A 635 28.33 -126.26 35.35
CA THR A 635 27.10 -126.84 34.76
C THR A 635 26.40 -125.87 33.79
N TRP A 636 26.35 -124.57 34.08
CA TRP A 636 25.68 -123.58 33.22
C TRP A 636 26.44 -123.29 31.91
N ALA A 637 27.76 -123.47 31.91
CA ALA A 637 28.60 -123.32 30.72
C ALA A 637 28.20 -124.22 29.54
N GLN A 638 27.64 -125.40 29.81
CA GLN A 638 27.30 -126.38 28.77
C GLN A 638 25.98 -126.10 28.04
N GLN A 639 25.08 -125.29 28.59
CA GLN A 639 23.79 -124.96 27.97
C GLN A 639 23.84 -123.74 27.05
N LEU A 640 24.79 -122.81 27.25
CA LEU A 640 24.92 -121.58 26.46
C LEU A 640 25.45 -121.80 25.03
N THR A 641 26.18 -122.88 24.77
CA THR A 641 26.79 -123.21 23.47
C THR A 641 25.80 -123.69 22.39
N LEU A 642 24.53 -123.95 22.73
CA LEU A 642 23.49 -124.43 21.80
C LEU A 642 22.73 -123.30 21.06
N LEU A 643 23.04 -122.01 21.31
CA LEU A 643 22.23 -120.85 20.89
C LEU A 643 22.83 -119.98 19.74
N GLU A 644 23.85 -120.44 19.02
CA GLU A 644 24.54 -119.66 17.97
C GLU A 644 24.02 -119.98 16.54
N GLY A 645 23.61 -118.97 15.74
CA GLY A 645 23.43 -119.13 14.26
C GLY A 645 22.15 -118.65 13.52
N LYS A 646 21.33 -117.70 14.01
CA LYS A 646 20.11 -117.21 13.29
C LYS A 646 20.19 -115.72 12.85
N ASN A 647 19.51 -115.31 11.76
CA ASN A 647 19.81 -114.06 11.02
C ASN A 647 18.63 -113.08 10.73
N THR A 648 17.36 -113.43 10.94
CA THR A 648 16.22 -112.48 10.72
C THR A 648 15.84 -111.69 11.98
N ASP A 649 15.20 -110.52 11.83
CA ASP A 649 14.82 -109.66 12.98
C ASP A 649 13.86 -110.39 13.95
N GLU A 650 12.93 -111.23 13.46
CA GLU A 650 12.07 -112.07 14.31
C GLU A 650 12.82 -113.21 15.02
N GLU A 651 13.80 -113.85 14.37
CA GLU A 651 14.61 -114.94 14.95
C GLU A 651 15.56 -114.45 16.05
N ILE A 652 16.07 -113.21 15.92
CA ILE A 652 16.93 -112.57 16.92
C ILE A 652 16.16 -112.32 18.22
N VAL A 653 14.87 -111.98 18.13
CA VAL A 653 13.98 -111.79 19.29
C VAL A 653 13.66 -113.12 19.99
N GLU A 654 13.44 -114.20 19.24
CA GLU A 654 13.20 -115.55 19.82
C GLU A 654 14.43 -116.07 20.60
N CYS A 655 15.63 -115.91 20.03
CA CYS A 655 16.90 -116.30 20.67
C CYS A 655 17.31 -115.39 21.85
N TRP A 656 16.73 -114.20 21.96
CA TRP A 656 16.89 -113.33 23.12
C TRP A 656 16.11 -113.88 24.32
N HIS A 657 14.87 -114.34 24.13
CA HIS A 657 14.03 -114.88 25.22
C HIS A 657 14.62 -116.14 25.86
N LYS A 658 15.11 -117.11 25.06
CA LYS A 658 15.77 -118.33 25.58
C LYS A 658 17.10 -118.04 26.31
N GLY A 659 17.85 -117.01 25.90
CA GLY A 659 19.05 -116.57 26.60
C GLY A 659 18.76 -115.89 27.95
N GLN A 660 17.61 -115.22 28.05
CA GLN A 660 17.14 -114.57 29.27
C GLN A 660 16.73 -115.58 30.36
N GLU A 661 16.16 -116.74 29.99
CA GLU A 661 15.83 -117.81 30.95
C GLU A 661 17.08 -118.39 31.66
N ILE A 662 18.20 -118.52 30.95
CA ILE A 662 19.49 -118.96 31.52
C ILE A 662 20.10 -117.85 32.41
N LEU A 663 19.91 -116.59 32.02
CA LEU A 663 20.35 -115.42 32.78
C LEU A 663 19.59 -115.26 34.10
N ASP A 664 18.29 -115.54 34.13
CA ASP A 664 17.46 -115.56 35.34
C ASP A 664 17.90 -116.68 36.31
N ALA A 665 18.31 -117.84 35.80
CA ALA A 665 18.86 -118.93 36.62
C ALA A 665 20.23 -118.58 37.22
N LEU A 666 21.09 -117.87 36.47
CA LEU A 666 22.37 -117.33 36.94
C LEU A 666 22.17 -116.19 37.96
N GLN A 667 21.19 -115.31 37.78
CA GLN A 667 20.83 -114.25 38.73
C GLN A 667 20.30 -114.81 40.07
N LYS A 668 19.61 -115.95 40.07
CA LYS A 668 19.22 -116.61 41.34
C LYS A 668 20.40 -117.15 42.14
N ALA A 669 21.58 -117.32 41.54
CA ALA A 669 22.83 -117.69 42.20
C ALA A 669 23.76 -116.51 42.51
N GLU A 670 23.41 -115.29 42.07
CA GLU A 670 24.09 -114.01 42.32
C GLU A 670 24.36 -113.69 43.80
N PRO A 671 23.49 -114.04 44.78
CA PRO A 671 23.77 -113.77 46.18
C PRO A 671 25.08 -114.41 46.68
N ARG A 672 25.52 -115.52 46.09
CA ARG A 672 26.78 -116.20 46.47
C ARG A 672 28.02 -115.50 45.90
N THR A 673 27.90 -114.82 44.75
CA THR A 673 28.95 -113.90 44.28
C THR A 673 28.97 -112.60 45.06
N GLU A 674 27.81 -112.07 45.44
CA GLU A 674 27.75 -110.84 46.23
C GLU A 674 28.25 -111.06 47.66
N ASP A 675 28.12 -112.25 48.24
CA ASP A 675 28.71 -112.59 49.54
C ASP A 675 30.26 -112.67 49.48
N LEU A 676 30.80 -113.28 48.41
CA LEU A 676 32.25 -113.32 48.13
C LEU A 676 32.83 -111.95 47.75
N LYS A 677 32.08 -111.12 47.02
CA LYS A 677 32.44 -109.72 46.74
C LYS A 677 32.29 -108.84 47.96
N SER A 678 31.30 -109.08 48.81
CA SER A 678 31.06 -108.34 50.06
C SER A 678 32.25 -108.54 50.99
N GLN A 679 32.68 -109.77 51.23
CA GLN A 679 33.87 -110.07 52.05
C GLN A 679 35.18 -109.52 51.45
N LEU A 680 35.30 -109.40 50.12
CA LEU A 680 36.43 -108.75 49.44
C LEU A 680 36.31 -107.21 49.40
N ASN A 681 35.11 -106.65 49.29
CA ASN A 681 34.85 -105.20 49.30
C ASN A 681 34.98 -104.61 50.71
N GLU A 682 34.63 -105.37 51.73
CA GLU A 682 34.96 -105.07 53.13
C GLU A 682 36.47 -104.94 53.30
N LEU A 683 37.29 -105.66 52.53
CA LEU A 683 38.73 -105.48 52.51
C LEU A 683 39.21 -104.30 51.65
N CYS A 684 38.47 -103.93 50.59
CA CYS A 684 38.80 -102.81 49.71
C CYS A 684 38.74 -101.43 50.39
N ARG A 685 38.06 -101.31 51.55
CA ARG A 685 38.01 -100.04 52.29
C ARG A 685 39.34 -99.62 52.89
N PHE A 686 40.43 -100.34 52.67
CA PHE A 686 41.77 -99.92 53.06
C PHE A 686 42.73 -100.05 51.90
N SER A 687 43.34 -98.92 51.57
CA SER A 687 44.16 -98.71 50.40
C SER A 687 45.49 -99.47 50.48
N ARG A 688 45.47 -100.79 50.29
CA ARG A 688 46.63 -101.69 50.19
C ARG A 688 46.45 -102.70 49.06
N ASP A 689 47.54 -103.31 48.61
CA ASP A 689 47.53 -104.25 47.49
C ASP A 689 46.78 -105.55 47.83
N LEU A 690 45.61 -105.71 47.21
CA LEU A 690 44.69 -106.85 47.34
C LEU A 690 44.83 -107.86 46.19
N SER A 691 45.84 -107.71 45.32
CA SER A 691 46.02 -108.48 44.08
C SER A 691 45.95 -110.01 44.24
N THR A 692 46.42 -110.55 45.36
CA THR A 692 46.46 -112.01 45.60
C THR A 692 45.08 -112.61 45.93
N TYR A 693 44.24 -111.89 46.69
CA TYR A 693 42.88 -112.32 47.05
C TYR A 693 41.85 -111.91 46.00
N SER A 694 42.02 -110.72 45.42
CA SER A 694 41.33 -110.28 44.21
C SER A 694 41.56 -111.26 43.05
N GLY A 695 42.75 -111.85 42.89
CA GLY A 695 43.02 -112.85 41.85
C GLY A 695 42.20 -114.14 41.99
N LYS A 696 42.01 -114.65 43.22
CA LYS A 696 41.23 -115.88 43.49
C LYS A 696 39.72 -115.62 43.40
N VAL A 697 39.22 -114.54 44.00
CA VAL A 697 37.81 -114.11 43.93
C VAL A 697 37.44 -113.68 42.51
N SER A 698 38.26 -112.87 41.84
CA SER A 698 38.07 -112.51 40.43
C SER A 698 38.24 -113.70 39.49
N GLY A 699 38.96 -114.77 39.84
CA GLY A 699 39.04 -115.97 39.00
C GLY A 699 37.68 -116.68 38.91
N LEU A 700 37.05 -116.90 40.06
CA LEU A 700 35.74 -117.54 40.17
C LEU A 700 34.59 -116.62 39.77
N ILE A 701 34.67 -115.35 40.15
CA ILE A 701 33.76 -114.32 39.66
C ILE A 701 33.98 -114.07 38.18
N LYS A 702 35.19 -114.21 37.61
CA LYS A 702 35.37 -114.18 36.15
C LYS A 702 34.72 -115.37 35.50
N GLU A 703 34.70 -116.55 36.09
CA GLU A 703 34.04 -117.71 35.48
C GLU A 703 32.51 -117.57 35.55
N TYR A 704 31.97 -117.12 36.70
CA TYR A 704 30.56 -116.75 36.87
C TYR A 704 30.16 -115.58 35.98
N ASN A 705 30.91 -114.48 36.04
CA ASN A 705 30.69 -113.33 35.18
C ASN A 705 30.97 -113.68 33.73
N CYS A 706 31.84 -114.61 33.37
CA CYS A 706 32.05 -114.99 31.96
C CYS A 706 30.80 -115.72 31.46
N LEU A 707 30.13 -116.51 32.29
CA LEU A 707 28.87 -117.18 31.94
C LEU A 707 27.67 -116.24 32.00
N CYS A 708 27.57 -115.38 33.01
CA CYS A 708 26.61 -114.28 33.07
C CYS A 708 26.82 -113.30 31.94
N LEU A 709 28.06 -113.00 31.55
CA LEU A 709 28.42 -112.16 30.43
C LEU A 709 28.22 -112.92 29.12
N GLN A 710 28.41 -114.22 29.01
CA GLN A 710 28.16 -114.96 27.77
C GLN A 710 26.65 -115.05 27.51
N ALA A 711 25.83 -115.25 28.55
CA ALA A 711 24.38 -115.13 28.50
C ALA A 711 23.92 -113.68 28.27
N SER A 712 24.42 -112.74 29.09
CA SER A 712 24.04 -111.32 29.06
C SER A 712 24.51 -110.65 27.79
N LYS A 713 25.77 -110.77 27.41
CA LYS A 713 26.31 -110.28 26.12
C LYS A 713 25.68 -111.04 24.95
N GLY A 714 25.26 -112.30 25.11
CA GLY A 714 24.45 -113.02 24.13
C GLY A 714 23.05 -112.42 23.90
N CYS A 715 22.41 -111.88 24.95
CA CYS A 715 21.15 -111.14 24.89
C CYS A 715 21.38 -109.67 24.49
N GLN A 716 22.40 -109.03 25.03
CA GLN A 716 22.77 -107.63 24.86
C GLN A 716 23.36 -107.38 23.46
N ASN A 717 24.08 -108.33 22.85
CA ASN A 717 24.48 -108.26 21.45
C ASN A 717 23.26 -108.33 20.53
N LYS A 718 22.29 -109.21 20.83
CA LYS A 718 21.02 -109.29 20.06
C LYS A 718 20.18 -108.01 20.22
N GLU A 719 20.10 -107.47 21.44
CA GLU A 719 19.47 -106.17 21.75
C GLU A 719 20.22 -105.00 21.07
N GLN A 720 21.55 -104.99 21.09
CA GLN A 720 22.38 -103.97 20.45
C GLN A 720 22.29 -104.03 18.92
N ILE A 721 22.22 -105.21 18.32
CA ILE A 721 22.01 -105.38 16.87
C ILE A 721 20.65 -104.78 16.48
N LEU A 722 19.59 -105.06 17.24
CA LEU A 722 18.26 -104.47 17.01
C LEU A 722 18.26 -102.95 17.26
N GLN A 723 18.86 -102.47 18.35
CA GLN A 723 19.00 -101.04 18.66
C GLN A 723 19.84 -100.29 17.62
N GLN A 724 20.91 -100.90 17.09
CA GLN A 724 21.75 -100.33 16.05
C GLN A 724 20.98 -100.25 14.72
N ARG A 725 20.18 -101.28 14.39
CA ARG A 725 19.28 -101.29 13.22
C ARG A 725 18.22 -100.18 13.32
N PHE A 726 17.65 -99.94 14.50
CA PHE A 726 16.73 -98.81 14.75
C PHE A 726 17.42 -97.45 14.74
N ARG A 727 18.57 -97.28 15.43
CA ARG A 727 19.34 -96.03 15.41
C ARG A 727 19.79 -95.64 13.99
N LYS A 728 20.13 -96.63 13.16
CA LYS A 728 20.42 -96.40 11.74
C LYS A 728 19.18 -95.88 11.01
N ALA A 729 18.04 -96.57 11.12
CA ALA A 729 16.79 -96.13 10.48
C ALA A 729 16.31 -94.74 10.98
N PHE A 730 16.48 -94.45 12.27
CA PHE A 730 16.15 -93.16 12.88
C PHE A 730 17.06 -92.03 12.39
N ARG A 731 18.38 -92.26 12.31
CA ARG A 731 19.32 -91.28 11.72
C ARG A 731 19.05 -91.05 10.24
N ASP A 732 18.75 -92.10 9.48
CA ASP A 732 18.44 -91.97 8.06
C ASP A 732 17.17 -91.13 7.84
N PHE A 733 16.16 -91.26 8.71
CA PHE A 733 14.96 -90.41 8.71
C PHE A 733 15.27 -88.97 9.14
N GLN A 734 16.00 -88.76 10.24
CA GLN A 734 16.36 -87.41 10.72
C GLN A 734 17.23 -86.64 9.71
N GLN A 735 18.22 -87.30 9.12
CA GLN A 735 19.07 -86.69 8.09
C GLN A 735 18.26 -86.30 6.86
N TRP A 736 17.33 -87.16 6.45
CA TRP A 736 16.40 -86.85 5.37
C TRP A 736 15.52 -85.64 5.71
N LEU A 737 14.97 -85.57 6.93
CA LEU A 737 14.14 -84.45 7.39
C LEU A 737 14.92 -83.12 7.47
N VAL A 738 16.19 -83.16 7.90
CA VAL A 738 17.06 -81.97 7.92
C VAL A 738 17.37 -81.52 6.49
N ASN A 739 17.74 -82.44 5.60
CA ASN A 739 17.98 -82.12 4.19
C ASN A 739 16.72 -81.55 3.54
N ALA A 740 15.55 -82.09 3.87
CA ALA A 740 14.25 -81.58 3.42
C ALA A 740 14.00 -80.14 3.86
N LYS A 741 14.25 -79.83 5.14
CA LYS A 741 14.12 -78.47 5.69
C LYS A 741 15.09 -77.49 5.03
N ILE A 742 16.34 -77.90 4.76
CA ILE A 742 17.35 -77.06 4.11
C ILE A 742 16.96 -76.75 2.65
N THR A 743 16.57 -77.76 1.88
CA THR A 743 16.21 -77.59 0.47
C THR A 743 14.97 -76.72 0.29
N THR A 744 14.01 -76.81 1.21
CA THR A 744 12.76 -76.04 1.17
C THR A 744 12.86 -74.65 1.80
N ALA A 745 13.92 -74.33 2.56
CA ALA A 745 14.09 -73.06 3.28
C ALA A 745 13.99 -71.81 2.37
N LYS A 746 14.63 -71.83 1.20
CA LYS A 746 14.59 -70.70 0.24
C LYS A 746 13.19 -70.42 -0.31
N CYS A 747 12.28 -71.38 -0.23
CA CYS A 747 10.90 -71.19 -0.70
C CYS A 747 10.05 -70.38 0.30
N PHE A 748 10.60 -70.09 1.49
CA PHE A 748 9.95 -69.28 2.52
C PHE A 748 10.28 -67.79 2.43
N ASP A 749 11.26 -67.40 1.60
CA ASP A 749 11.64 -66.01 1.35
C ASP A 749 10.51 -65.24 0.62
N ILE A 750 10.52 -63.90 0.74
CA ILE A 750 9.52 -63.02 0.13
C ILE A 750 9.77 -62.93 -1.40
N PRO A 751 8.83 -63.39 -2.24
CA PRO A 751 9.01 -63.39 -3.70
C PRO A 751 8.96 -62.00 -4.31
N GLN A 752 9.85 -61.70 -5.26
CA GLN A 752 9.92 -60.39 -5.94
C GLN A 752 9.06 -60.31 -7.21
N ASN A 753 8.75 -61.45 -7.83
CA ASN A 753 8.03 -61.54 -9.09
C ASN A 753 7.31 -62.91 -9.23
N ILE A 754 6.41 -63.01 -10.22
CA ILE A 754 5.61 -64.22 -10.49
C ILE A 754 6.50 -65.44 -10.83
N SER A 755 7.69 -65.21 -11.41
CA SER A 755 8.65 -66.27 -11.75
C SER A 755 9.25 -66.92 -10.50
N GLU A 756 9.62 -66.12 -9.50
CA GLU A 756 10.13 -66.60 -8.21
C GLU A 756 9.06 -67.34 -7.41
N VAL A 757 7.80 -66.85 -7.40
CA VAL A 757 6.67 -67.58 -6.79
C VAL A 757 6.48 -68.93 -7.47
N SER A 758 6.50 -68.95 -8.81
CA SER A 758 6.32 -70.19 -9.58
C SER A 758 7.46 -71.18 -9.35
N THR A 759 8.70 -70.70 -9.25
CA THR A 759 9.88 -71.54 -9.00
C THR A 759 9.87 -72.11 -7.58
N SER A 760 9.50 -71.32 -6.57
CA SER A 760 9.39 -71.77 -5.18
C SER A 760 8.22 -72.74 -4.99
N LEU A 761 7.09 -72.49 -5.65
CA LEU A 761 5.93 -73.39 -5.65
C LEU A 761 6.25 -74.72 -6.34
N GLN A 762 6.90 -74.68 -7.51
CA GLN A 762 7.35 -75.89 -8.22
C GLN A 762 8.30 -76.73 -7.36
N LYS A 763 9.27 -76.11 -6.69
CA LYS A 763 10.19 -76.82 -5.78
C LYS A 763 9.48 -77.45 -4.59
N ILE A 764 8.48 -76.79 -4.01
CA ILE A 764 7.67 -77.38 -2.92
C ILE A 764 6.83 -78.55 -3.46
N GLN A 765 6.22 -78.42 -4.63
CA GLN A 765 5.43 -79.48 -5.27
C GLN A 765 6.27 -80.70 -5.66
N GLU A 766 7.46 -80.48 -6.22
CA GLU A 766 8.47 -81.54 -6.46
C GLU A 766 8.79 -82.26 -5.15
N PHE A 767 9.05 -81.50 -4.07
CA PHE A 767 9.35 -82.07 -2.75
C PHE A 767 8.16 -82.85 -2.13
N LEU A 768 6.94 -82.35 -2.29
CA LEU A 768 5.72 -83.02 -1.84
C LEU A 768 5.43 -84.29 -2.66
N SER A 769 5.77 -84.31 -3.95
CA SER A 769 5.68 -85.51 -4.79
C SER A 769 6.70 -86.59 -4.38
N GLU A 770 7.86 -86.18 -3.84
CA GLU A 770 8.87 -87.09 -3.28
C GLU A 770 8.61 -87.48 -1.81
N SER A 771 7.52 -87.00 -1.20
CA SER A 771 7.19 -87.23 0.22
C SER A 771 6.99 -88.71 0.58
N GLU A 772 6.68 -89.57 -0.41
CA GLU A 772 6.61 -91.02 -0.25
C GLU A 772 7.94 -91.62 0.26
N ASN A 773 9.08 -91.07 -0.14
CA ASN A 773 10.40 -91.50 0.32
C ASN A 773 10.60 -91.18 1.82
N GLY A 774 10.14 -90.00 2.26
CA GLY A 774 10.14 -89.61 3.67
C GLY A 774 9.21 -90.47 4.52
N GLN A 775 8.00 -90.74 4.02
CA GLN A 775 7.02 -91.61 4.65
C GLN A 775 7.52 -93.07 4.73
N HIS A 776 8.21 -93.56 3.70
CA HIS A 776 8.82 -94.90 3.70
C HIS A 776 9.94 -95.01 4.76
N LYS A 777 10.81 -94.00 4.86
CA LYS A 777 11.85 -93.95 5.91
C LYS A 777 11.25 -93.86 7.32
N LEU A 778 10.16 -93.12 7.49
CA LEU A 778 9.39 -93.08 8.73
C LEU A 778 8.84 -94.47 9.07
N ASN A 779 8.11 -95.11 8.15
CA ASN A 779 7.50 -96.42 8.36
C ASN A 779 8.54 -97.53 8.66
N MET A 780 9.70 -97.49 8.02
CA MET A 780 10.83 -98.41 8.27
C MET A 780 11.43 -98.23 9.68
N MET A 781 11.40 -97.01 10.21
CA MET A 781 11.83 -96.69 11.57
C MET A 781 10.76 -97.08 12.60
N LEU A 782 9.47 -96.96 12.25
CA LEU A 782 8.34 -97.42 13.07
C LEU A 782 8.35 -98.94 13.27
N SER A 783 8.49 -99.72 12.19
CA SER A 783 8.48 -101.20 12.29
C SER A 783 9.63 -101.73 13.14
N LYS A 784 10.84 -101.18 12.99
CA LYS A 784 12.01 -101.52 13.81
C LYS A 784 11.88 -101.06 15.25
N GLY A 785 11.19 -99.94 15.50
CA GLY A 785 10.89 -99.44 16.84
C GLY A 785 9.82 -100.28 17.57
N GLU A 786 8.85 -100.81 16.84
CA GLU A 786 7.80 -101.70 17.36
C GLU A 786 8.36 -103.07 17.78
N LEU A 787 9.22 -103.67 16.95
CA LEU A 787 9.97 -104.91 17.28
C LEU A 787 10.93 -104.74 18.47
N LEU A 788 11.51 -103.55 18.66
CA LEU A 788 12.32 -103.26 19.84
C LEU A 788 11.47 -103.04 21.10
N SER A 789 10.22 -102.62 20.93
CA SER A 789 9.28 -102.38 22.04
C SER A 789 8.70 -103.68 22.61
N THR A 790 8.81 -104.80 21.89
CA THR A 790 8.45 -106.15 22.38
C THR A 790 9.50 -106.78 23.30
N LEU A 791 10.70 -106.18 23.44
CA LEU A 791 11.74 -106.63 24.38
C LEU A 791 11.59 -105.97 25.76
N PRO A 792 11.61 -106.70 26.89
CA PRO A 792 11.32 -106.13 28.20
C PRO A 792 12.52 -105.46 28.89
N THR A 793 12.50 -104.12 28.94
CA THR A 793 12.73 -103.31 30.16
C THR A 793 11.87 -102.03 30.07
N LYS A 794 10.99 -101.79 31.06
CA LYS A 794 9.92 -100.76 31.01
C LYS A 794 10.41 -99.31 30.77
N GLU A 795 11.66 -98.97 31.10
CA GLU A 795 12.21 -97.61 30.94
C GLU A 795 12.78 -97.37 29.53
N LYS A 796 13.49 -98.34 28.94
CA LYS A 796 14.06 -98.20 27.59
C LYS A 796 12.99 -98.23 26.50
N ALA A 797 11.91 -99.00 26.70
CA ALA A 797 10.74 -99.01 25.82
C ALA A 797 10.04 -97.65 25.76
N LYS A 798 9.89 -96.95 26.90
CA LYS A 798 9.35 -95.58 26.94
C LYS A 798 10.23 -94.59 26.17
N GLY A 799 11.56 -94.69 26.28
CA GLY A 799 12.50 -93.84 25.55
C GLY A 799 12.46 -94.06 24.03
N ILE A 800 12.26 -95.30 23.57
CA ILE A 800 12.10 -95.63 22.15
C ILE A 800 10.73 -95.15 21.64
N GLN A 801 9.65 -95.37 22.40
CA GLN A 801 8.32 -94.86 22.07
C GLN A 801 8.25 -93.33 22.03
N ALA A 802 8.92 -92.63 22.94
CA ALA A 802 9.01 -91.17 22.92
C ALA A 802 9.74 -90.65 21.68
N LYS A 803 10.85 -91.28 21.28
CA LYS A 803 11.57 -90.93 20.03
C LYS A 803 10.76 -91.20 18.78
N VAL A 804 10.01 -92.30 18.76
CA VAL A 804 9.07 -92.63 17.69
C VAL A 804 7.92 -91.62 17.63
N ALA A 805 7.36 -91.21 18.77
CA ALA A 805 6.29 -90.22 18.85
C ALA A 805 6.76 -88.84 18.37
N ALA A 806 7.92 -88.38 18.85
CA ALA A 806 8.53 -87.11 18.43
C ALA A 806 8.80 -87.09 16.91
N ALA A 807 9.34 -88.17 16.35
CA ALA A 807 9.58 -88.26 14.90
C ALA A 807 8.29 -88.22 14.07
N LYS A 808 7.19 -88.81 14.57
CA LYS A 808 5.86 -88.70 13.94
C LYS A 808 5.33 -87.27 13.98
N GLU A 809 5.52 -86.58 15.10
CA GLU A 809 5.08 -85.19 15.27
C GLU A 809 5.89 -84.22 14.40
N ASP A 810 7.22 -84.39 14.36
CA ASP A 810 8.13 -83.62 13.50
C ASP A 810 7.78 -83.77 12.02
N TRP A 811 7.45 -84.99 11.57
CA TRP A 811 6.97 -85.25 10.21
C TRP A 811 5.66 -84.54 9.94
N LYS A 812 4.67 -84.70 10.83
CA LYS A 812 3.34 -84.10 10.69
C LYS A 812 3.42 -82.57 10.65
N HIS A 813 4.21 -81.97 11.52
CA HIS A 813 4.42 -80.52 11.57
C HIS A 813 5.13 -80.01 10.32
N PHE A 814 6.22 -80.66 9.87
CA PHE A 814 6.94 -80.27 8.67
C PHE A 814 6.08 -80.39 7.40
N HIS A 815 5.37 -81.51 7.25
CA HIS A 815 4.49 -81.76 6.11
C HIS A 815 3.29 -80.79 6.08
N SER A 816 2.69 -80.50 7.25
CA SER A 816 1.63 -79.49 7.38
C SER A 816 2.13 -78.08 7.01
N ASN A 817 3.33 -77.70 7.46
CA ASN A 817 3.89 -76.38 7.14
C ASN A 817 4.22 -76.23 5.65
N LEU A 818 4.68 -77.30 4.99
CA LEU A 818 4.91 -77.30 3.55
C LEU A 818 3.60 -77.13 2.77
N HIS A 819 2.54 -77.87 3.12
CA HIS A 819 1.24 -77.71 2.48
C HIS A 819 0.60 -76.34 2.73
N GLN A 820 0.75 -75.80 3.94
CA GLN A 820 0.29 -74.45 4.23
C GLN A 820 1.04 -73.40 3.38
N LYS A 821 2.36 -73.57 3.21
CA LYS A 821 3.17 -72.68 2.36
C LYS A 821 2.86 -72.85 0.87
N GLU A 822 2.63 -74.08 0.41
CA GLU A 822 2.17 -74.38 -0.96
C GLU A 822 0.86 -73.64 -1.27
N SER A 823 -0.16 -73.80 -0.41
CA SER A 823 -1.45 -73.11 -0.56
C SER A 823 -1.30 -71.58 -0.54
N ALA A 824 -0.45 -71.06 0.35
CA ALA A 824 -0.17 -69.62 0.42
C ALA A 824 0.52 -69.09 -0.86
N LEU A 825 1.48 -69.83 -1.41
CA LEU A 825 2.17 -69.46 -2.66
C LEU A 825 1.26 -69.60 -3.89
N GLU A 826 0.35 -70.58 -3.93
CA GLU A 826 -0.62 -70.71 -5.02
C GLU A 826 -1.63 -69.55 -5.00
N ASN A 827 -2.13 -69.18 -3.81
CA ASN A 827 -2.98 -68.00 -3.64
C ASN A 827 -2.25 -66.71 -4.03
N LEU A 828 -0.99 -66.55 -3.61
CA LEU A 828 -0.17 -65.39 -3.97
C LEU A 828 0.07 -65.31 -5.49
N LYS A 829 0.32 -66.44 -6.15
CA LYS A 829 0.47 -66.54 -7.61
C LYS A 829 -0.80 -66.12 -8.33
N ILE A 830 -1.97 -66.51 -7.83
CA ILE A 830 -3.26 -66.09 -8.38
C ILE A 830 -3.44 -64.58 -8.23
N GLN A 831 -3.18 -64.02 -7.04
CA GLN A 831 -3.32 -62.60 -6.77
C GLN A 831 -2.33 -61.74 -7.59
N MET A 832 -1.08 -62.18 -7.74
CA MET A 832 -0.09 -61.48 -8.57
C MET A 832 -0.46 -61.53 -10.06
N LYS A 833 -1.01 -62.66 -10.55
CA LYS A 833 -1.54 -62.75 -11.92
C LYS A 833 -2.75 -61.85 -12.13
N ASP A 834 -3.67 -61.83 -11.18
CA ASP A 834 -4.86 -60.96 -11.22
C ASP A 834 -4.49 -59.47 -11.24
N PHE A 835 -3.43 -59.09 -10.50
CA PHE A 835 -2.85 -57.75 -10.57
C PHE A 835 -2.29 -57.44 -11.96
N GLU A 836 -1.43 -58.30 -12.53
CA GLU A 836 -0.82 -58.04 -13.85
C GLU A 836 -1.88 -58.00 -14.98
N VAL A 837 -2.86 -58.90 -14.95
CA VAL A 837 -3.99 -58.91 -15.91
C VAL A 837 -4.83 -57.63 -15.81
N SER A 838 -4.90 -57.01 -14.63
CA SER A 838 -5.60 -55.73 -14.43
C SER A 838 -4.73 -54.52 -14.81
N ALA A 839 -3.41 -54.64 -14.68
CA ALA A 839 -2.45 -53.56 -14.94
C ALA A 839 -2.14 -53.37 -16.43
N GLU A 840 -1.99 -54.46 -17.20
CA GLU A 840 -1.66 -54.42 -18.62
C GLU A 840 -2.67 -53.61 -19.47
N PRO A 841 -4.00 -53.78 -19.33
CA PRO A 841 -4.96 -53.00 -20.11
C PRO A 841 -4.91 -51.50 -19.81
N ILE A 842 -4.68 -51.13 -18.55
CA ILE A 842 -4.56 -49.73 -18.13
C ILE A 842 -3.27 -49.12 -18.71
N GLN A 843 -2.16 -49.85 -18.67
CA GLN A 843 -0.89 -49.43 -19.24
C GLN A 843 -0.96 -49.24 -20.77
N ASP A 844 -1.58 -50.19 -21.47
CA ASP A 844 -1.80 -50.13 -22.92
C ASP A 844 -2.74 -48.98 -23.30
N TRP A 845 -3.81 -48.77 -22.54
CA TRP A 845 -4.75 -47.67 -22.77
C TRP A 845 -4.09 -46.31 -22.52
N LEU A 846 -3.33 -46.15 -21.42
CA LEU A 846 -2.57 -44.93 -21.13
C LEU A 846 -1.62 -44.59 -22.27
N SER A 847 -0.85 -45.58 -22.75
CA SER A 847 0.12 -45.40 -23.84
C SER A 847 -0.56 -45.02 -25.16
N LYS A 848 -1.69 -45.66 -25.49
CA LYS A 848 -2.47 -45.35 -26.72
C LYS A 848 -3.13 -43.97 -26.65
N THR A 849 -3.69 -43.61 -25.50
CA THR A 849 -4.40 -42.34 -25.30
C THR A 849 -3.41 -41.18 -25.23
N GLU A 850 -2.24 -41.35 -24.62
CA GLU A 850 -1.15 -40.38 -24.64
C GLU A 850 -0.69 -40.05 -26.06
N LYS A 851 -0.49 -41.09 -26.89
CA LYS A 851 -0.16 -40.89 -28.31
C LYS A 851 -1.26 -40.11 -29.06
N MET A 852 -2.53 -40.46 -28.85
CA MET A 852 -3.68 -39.79 -29.47
C MET A 852 -3.77 -38.30 -29.07
N VAL A 853 -3.58 -38.01 -27.78
CA VAL A 853 -3.59 -36.63 -27.26
C VAL A 853 -2.38 -35.85 -27.76
N HIS A 854 -1.21 -36.50 -27.92
CA HIS A 854 -0.02 -35.85 -28.47
C HIS A 854 -0.20 -35.48 -29.95
N GLU A 855 -0.77 -36.39 -30.75
CA GLU A 855 -1.03 -36.23 -32.19
C GLU A 855 -2.13 -35.20 -32.51
N SER A 856 -2.92 -34.74 -31.53
CA SER A 856 -3.93 -33.72 -31.74
C SER A 856 -3.31 -32.36 -32.11
N SER A 857 -3.78 -31.79 -33.23
CA SER A 857 -3.25 -30.55 -33.80
C SER A 857 -4.21 -29.38 -33.58
N ASN A 858 -3.65 -28.23 -33.22
CA ASN A 858 -4.39 -26.98 -33.08
C ASN A 858 -4.50 -26.19 -34.40
N ARG A 859 -3.86 -26.67 -35.49
CA ARG A 859 -3.82 -25.99 -36.80
C ARG A 859 -4.86 -26.57 -37.75
N LEU A 860 -6.12 -26.21 -37.53
CA LEU A 860 -7.25 -26.67 -38.33
C LEU A 860 -7.80 -25.51 -39.18
N TYR A 861 -8.17 -25.79 -40.43
CA TYR A 861 -8.41 -24.78 -41.47
C TYR A 861 -9.80 -24.15 -41.43
N ASP A 862 -10.80 -24.84 -40.88
CA ASP A 862 -12.17 -24.33 -40.78
C ASP A 862 -12.75 -24.51 -39.36
N LEU A 863 -13.84 -23.80 -39.08
CA LEU A 863 -14.54 -23.86 -37.79
C LEU A 863 -15.14 -25.26 -37.51
N PRO A 864 -15.72 -25.99 -38.48
CA PRO A 864 -16.19 -27.35 -38.27
C PRO A 864 -15.11 -28.36 -37.92
N ALA A 865 -13.91 -28.29 -38.51
CA ALA A 865 -12.78 -29.15 -38.13
C ALA A 865 -12.31 -28.84 -36.72
N LYS A 866 -12.21 -27.56 -36.33
CA LYS A 866 -11.87 -27.15 -34.96
C LYS A 866 -12.87 -27.68 -33.93
N ARG A 867 -14.18 -27.59 -34.21
CA ARG A 867 -15.24 -28.15 -33.34
C ARG A 867 -15.21 -29.67 -33.26
N ARG A 868 -14.91 -30.37 -34.36
CA ARG A 868 -14.77 -31.85 -34.34
C ARG A 868 -13.58 -32.29 -33.49
N GLU A 869 -12.43 -31.61 -33.61
CA GLU A 869 -11.26 -31.95 -32.80
C GLU A 869 -11.47 -31.58 -31.31
N GLN A 870 -12.21 -30.50 -31.03
CA GLN A 870 -12.65 -30.13 -29.68
C GLN A 870 -13.53 -31.22 -29.05
N GLN A 871 -14.57 -31.66 -29.76
CA GLN A 871 -15.43 -32.76 -29.29
C GLN A 871 -14.65 -34.07 -29.10
N LYS A 872 -13.70 -34.36 -29.99
CA LYS A 872 -12.82 -35.53 -29.87
C LYS A 872 -11.95 -35.46 -28.62
N LEU A 873 -11.30 -34.34 -28.34
CA LEU A 873 -10.51 -34.18 -27.11
C LEU A 873 -11.37 -34.15 -25.85
N GLN A 874 -12.59 -33.63 -25.92
CA GLN A 874 -13.58 -33.68 -24.83
C GLN A 874 -14.00 -35.12 -24.52
N SER A 875 -14.27 -35.93 -25.56
CA SER A 875 -14.56 -37.36 -25.43
C SER A 875 -13.39 -38.12 -24.80
N VAL A 876 -12.16 -37.82 -25.22
CA VAL A 876 -10.95 -38.42 -24.62
C VAL A 876 -10.81 -38.03 -23.15
N LEU A 877 -11.17 -36.80 -22.78
CA LEU A 877 -11.16 -36.35 -21.39
C LEU A 877 -12.22 -37.07 -20.54
N GLU A 878 -13.42 -37.29 -21.07
CA GLU A 878 -14.47 -38.11 -20.43
C GLU A 878 -14.05 -39.57 -20.27
N GLU A 879 -13.40 -40.15 -21.30
CA GLU A 879 -12.81 -41.48 -21.22
C GLU A 879 -11.74 -41.57 -20.14
N ILE A 880 -10.87 -40.55 -20.00
CA ILE A 880 -9.86 -40.51 -18.94
C ILE A 880 -10.49 -40.55 -17.54
N HIS A 881 -11.61 -39.84 -17.31
CA HIS A 881 -12.31 -39.91 -16.02
C HIS A 881 -12.93 -41.30 -15.77
N CYS A 882 -13.40 -42.00 -16.81
CA CYS A 882 -13.95 -43.34 -16.68
C CYS A 882 -12.92 -44.41 -16.25
N TYR A 883 -11.62 -44.18 -16.44
CA TYR A 883 -10.55 -45.10 -16.02
C TYR A 883 -10.04 -44.86 -14.59
N GLU A 884 -10.46 -43.78 -13.93
CA GLU A 884 -10.10 -43.48 -12.53
C GLU A 884 -10.51 -44.61 -11.54
N PRO A 885 -11.72 -45.19 -11.62
CA PRO A 885 -12.11 -46.29 -10.74
C PRO A 885 -11.27 -47.56 -10.98
N GLN A 886 -10.81 -47.79 -12.21
CA GLN A 886 -10.00 -48.96 -12.56
C GLN A 886 -8.58 -48.84 -11.98
N LEU A 887 -8.01 -47.63 -12.00
CA LEU A 887 -6.74 -47.33 -11.36
C LEU A 887 -6.81 -47.44 -9.82
N ASN A 888 -7.92 -47.01 -9.22
CA ASN A 888 -8.12 -47.14 -7.77
C ASN A 888 -8.30 -48.61 -7.35
N ARG A 889 -9.01 -49.43 -8.14
CA ARG A 889 -9.04 -50.90 -7.94
C ARG A 889 -7.66 -51.53 -8.05
N LEU A 890 -6.81 -51.04 -8.96
CA LEU A 890 -5.43 -51.52 -9.09
C LEU A 890 -4.57 -51.13 -7.86
N LYS A 891 -4.78 -49.95 -7.28
CA LYS A 891 -4.16 -49.53 -6.00
C LYS A 891 -4.56 -50.45 -4.85
N GLU A 892 -5.84 -50.79 -4.73
CA GLU A 892 -6.34 -51.72 -3.72
C GLU A 892 -5.70 -53.11 -3.88
N LYS A 893 -5.64 -53.65 -5.11
CA LYS A 893 -4.97 -54.94 -5.38
C LYS A 893 -3.48 -54.93 -5.01
N ALA A 894 -2.75 -53.85 -5.33
CA ALA A 894 -1.34 -53.71 -4.93
C ALA A 894 -1.16 -53.54 -3.42
N GLN A 895 -2.14 -52.94 -2.73
CA GLN A 895 -2.13 -52.82 -1.29
C GLN A 895 -2.36 -54.17 -0.60
N GLN A 896 -3.33 -54.95 -1.08
CA GLN A 896 -3.60 -56.31 -0.59
C GLN A 896 -2.40 -57.26 -0.77
N LEU A 897 -1.66 -57.13 -1.89
CA LEU A 897 -0.42 -57.89 -2.12
C LEU A 897 0.72 -57.52 -1.13
N TRP A 898 0.68 -56.31 -0.56
CA TRP A 898 1.70 -55.82 0.36
C TRP A 898 1.34 -56.02 1.84
N GLU A 899 0.04 -56.10 2.16
CA GLU A 899 -0.45 -56.41 3.50
C GLU A 899 0.12 -57.76 3.97
N GLY A 900 0.87 -57.74 5.08
CA GLY A 900 1.55 -58.93 5.62
C GLY A 900 2.89 -59.30 4.97
N GLN A 901 3.51 -58.43 4.16
CA GLN A 901 4.78 -58.69 3.46
C GLN A 901 4.75 -59.89 2.50
N ALA A 902 3.57 -60.24 1.96
CA ALA A 902 3.38 -61.39 1.08
C ALA A 902 4.10 -61.23 -0.28
N ALA A 903 4.21 -60.01 -0.78
CA ALA A 903 4.94 -59.66 -2.01
C ALA A 903 5.87 -58.46 -1.79
N SER A 904 6.81 -58.25 -2.72
CA SER A 904 7.74 -57.12 -2.65
C SER A 904 7.09 -55.77 -2.99
N LYS A 905 7.79 -54.66 -2.66
CA LYS A 905 7.31 -53.29 -2.93
C LYS A 905 7.18 -52.95 -4.42
N SER A 906 7.68 -53.79 -5.32
CA SER A 906 7.68 -53.56 -6.78
C SER A 906 6.28 -53.29 -7.35
N PHE A 907 5.25 -53.97 -6.83
CA PHE A 907 3.84 -53.79 -7.23
C PHE A 907 3.30 -52.40 -6.85
N ARG A 908 3.64 -51.88 -5.67
CA ARG A 908 3.30 -50.50 -5.27
C ARG A 908 4.01 -49.46 -6.13
N HIS A 909 5.29 -49.68 -6.45
CA HIS A 909 6.02 -48.80 -7.36
C HIS A 909 5.39 -48.77 -8.76
N ARG A 910 4.96 -49.93 -9.27
CA ARG A 910 4.29 -50.02 -10.57
C ARG A 910 2.96 -49.28 -10.61
N VAL A 911 2.14 -49.38 -9.55
CA VAL A 911 0.91 -48.58 -9.45
C VAL A 911 1.18 -47.09 -9.32
N SER A 912 2.22 -46.70 -8.58
CA SER A 912 2.65 -45.30 -8.48
C SER A 912 3.07 -44.74 -9.84
N GLN A 913 3.77 -45.53 -10.65
CA GLN A 913 4.16 -45.15 -12.01
C GLN A 913 2.95 -44.96 -12.92
N LEU A 914 2.02 -45.91 -12.96
CA LEU A 914 0.79 -45.81 -13.76
C LEU A 914 -0.10 -44.65 -13.30
N SER A 915 -0.16 -44.38 -11.98
CA SER A 915 -0.89 -43.23 -11.44
C SER A 915 -0.28 -41.90 -11.85
N SER A 916 1.05 -41.81 -11.92
CA SER A 916 1.77 -40.63 -12.40
C SER A 916 1.49 -40.38 -13.89
N GLN A 917 1.56 -41.42 -14.72
CA GLN A 917 1.25 -41.33 -16.14
C GLN A 917 -0.21 -40.91 -16.40
N TYR A 918 -1.16 -41.47 -15.65
CA TYR A 918 -2.56 -41.06 -15.69
C TYR A 918 -2.76 -39.57 -15.39
N LEU A 919 -2.12 -39.06 -14.33
CA LEU A 919 -2.23 -37.66 -13.93
C LEU A 919 -1.61 -36.72 -14.97
N ALA A 920 -0.44 -37.07 -15.50
CA ALA A 920 0.23 -36.32 -16.56
C ALA A 920 -0.63 -36.24 -17.83
N LEU A 921 -1.21 -37.36 -18.26
CA LEU A 921 -2.10 -37.42 -19.41
C LEU A 921 -3.41 -36.63 -19.20
N SER A 922 -4.02 -36.74 -18.02
CA SER A 922 -5.22 -35.97 -17.66
C SER A 922 -4.96 -34.46 -17.76
N ASN A 923 -3.84 -34.00 -17.22
CA ASN A 923 -3.45 -32.58 -17.25
C ASN A 923 -3.16 -32.10 -18.69
N LEU A 924 -2.40 -32.87 -19.47
CA LEU A 924 -2.08 -32.53 -20.86
C LEU A 924 -3.35 -32.46 -21.74
N THR A 925 -4.30 -33.37 -21.50
CA THR A 925 -5.57 -33.38 -22.24
C THR A 925 -6.44 -32.17 -21.86
N LYS A 926 -6.55 -31.84 -20.56
CA LYS A 926 -7.24 -30.63 -20.07
C LYS A 926 -6.67 -29.35 -20.69
N GLU A 927 -5.35 -29.24 -20.73
CA GLU A 927 -4.68 -28.09 -21.34
C GLU A 927 -5.03 -27.97 -22.84
N LYS A 928 -4.91 -29.06 -23.60
CA LYS A 928 -5.24 -29.04 -25.03
C LYS A 928 -6.72 -28.75 -25.32
N VAL A 929 -7.64 -29.31 -24.54
CA VAL A 929 -9.08 -29.00 -24.62
C VAL A 929 -9.31 -27.51 -24.40
N SER A 930 -8.82 -26.95 -23.28
CA SER A 930 -9.01 -25.54 -22.94
C SER A 930 -8.47 -24.58 -24.01
N ARG A 931 -7.32 -24.95 -24.60
CA ARG A 931 -6.71 -24.18 -25.68
C ARG A 931 -7.52 -24.25 -26.97
N LEU A 932 -8.10 -25.40 -27.29
CA LEU A 932 -8.92 -25.58 -28.48
C LEU A 932 -10.31 -24.94 -28.31
N ASP A 933 -10.87 -24.93 -27.10
CA ASP A 933 -12.08 -24.17 -26.75
C ASP A 933 -11.90 -22.68 -27.06
N ARG A 934 -10.75 -22.11 -26.67
CA ARG A 934 -10.41 -20.70 -26.96
C ARG A 934 -10.32 -20.45 -28.46
N ILE A 935 -9.64 -21.34 -29.20
CA ILE A 935 -9.49 -21.23 -30.66
C ILE A 935 -10.84 -21.34 -31.38
N VAL A 936 -11.76 -22.18 -30.89
CA VAL A 936 -13.13 -22.30 -31.43
C VAL A 936 -13.95 -21.05 -31.11
N ALA A 937 -13.85 -20.51 -29.90
CA ALA A 937 -14.54 -19.28 -29.50
C ALA A 937 -14.07 -18.07 -30.32
N GLU A 938 -12.76 -17.89 -30.49
CA GLU A 938 -12.17 -16.84 -31.32
C GLU A 938 -12.63 -16.96 -32.80
N HIS A 939 -12.64 -18.18 -33.36
CA HIS A 939 -13.12 -18.40 -34.73
C HIS A 939 -14.64 -18.17 -34.84
N ASN A 940 -15.45 -18.58 -33.85
CA ASN A 940 -16.88 -18.26 -33.82
C ASN A 940 -17.15 -16.75 -33.88
N GLN A 941 -16.41 -15.97 -33.09
CA GLN A 941 -16.54 -14.51 -33.08
C GLN A 941 -16.15 -13.90 -34.42
N PHE A 942 -15.06 -14.39 -35.03
CA PHE A 942 -14.67 -13.98 -36.38
C PHE A 942 -15.73 -14.33 -37.44
N SER A 943 -16.30 -15.54 -37.39
CA SER A 943 -17.38 -15.95 -38.29
C SER A 943 -18.66 -15.12 -38.09
N LEU A 944 -18.98 -14.74 -36.85
CA LEU A 944 -20.12 -13.85 -36.56
C LEU A 944 -19.88 -12.45 -37.15
N GLY A 945 -18.68 -11.90 -36.98
CA GLY A 945 -18.31 -10.60 -37.57
C GLY A 945 -18.33 -10.61 -39.10
N ILE A 946 -17.92 -11.72 -39.74
CA ILE A 946 -18.08 -11.88 -41.20
C ILE A 946 -19.57 -11.87 -41.58
N LYS A 947 -20.42 -12.56 -40.81
CA LYS A 947 -21.86 -12.60 -41.10
C LYS A 947 -22.50 -11.23 -40.90
N GLU A 948 -22.17 -10.52 -39.82
CA GLU A 948 -22.62 -9.14 -39.59
C GLU A 948 -22.18 -8.21 -40.72
N LEU A 949 -20.95 -8.35 -41.22
CA LEU A 949 -20.46 -7.60 -42.39
C LEU A 949 -21.21 -7.99 -43.68
N GLN A 950 -21.52 -9.28 -43.88
CA GLN A 950 -22.30 -9.75 -45.02
C GLN A 950 -23.76 -9.26 -44.98
N ASP A 951 -24.39 -9.33 -43.80
CA ASP A 951 -25.75 -8.86 -43.56
C ASP A 951 -25.79 -7.33 -43.76
N TRP A 952 -24.83 -6.59 -43.19
CA TRP A 952 -24.67 -5.15 -43.43
C TRP A 952 -24.45 -4.83 -44.91
N MET A 953 -23.59 -5.59 -45.60
CA MET A 953 -23.33 -5.36 -47.03
C MET A 953 -24.57 -5.64 -47.87
N THR A 954 -25.36 -6.66 -47.52
CA THR A 954 -26.63 -6.98 -48.19
C THR A 954 -27.66 -5.88 -47.95
N ASP A 955 -27.78 -5.40 -46.73
CA ASP A 955 -28.68 -4.30 -46.36
C ASP A 955 -28.26 -2.97 -47.02
N ALA A 956 -26.96 -2.69 -47.10
CA ALA A 956 -26.40 -1.53 -47.78
C ALA A 956 -26.65 -1.59 -49.30
N ILE A 957 -26.45 -2.77 -49.91
CA ILE A 957 -26.76 -3.00 -51.33
C ILE A 957 -28.26 -2.81 -51.58
N HIS A 958 -29.13 -3.41 -50.77
CA HIS A 958 -30.58 -3.26 -50.90
C HIS A 958 -31.03 -1.81 -50.68
N MET A 959 -30.43 -1.10 -49.72
CA MET A 959 -30.69 0.32 -49.47
C MET A 959 -30.29 1.18 -50.66
N LEU A 960 -29.09 0.97 -51.22
CA LEU A 960 -28.61 1.66 -52.42
C LEU A 960 -29.52 1.40 -53.63
N ASP A 961 -29.91 0.14 -53.86
CA ASP A 961 -30.80 -0.24 -54.97
C ASP A 961 -32.18 0.44 -54.84
N SER A 962 -32.71 0.54 -53.62
CA SER A 962 -33.98 1.25 -53.35
C SER A 962 -33.91 2.77 -53.58
N TYR A 963 -32.73 3.39 -53.46
CA TYR A 963 -32.52 4.82 -53.67
C TYR A 963 -32.25 5.19 -55.14
N CYS A 964 -31.90 4.21 -55.98
CA CYS A 964 -31.69 4.38 -57.43
C CYS A 964 -32.99 4.61 -58.23
N HIS A 965 -34.17 4.43 -57.62
CA HIS A 965 -35.44 4.70 -58.29
C HIS A 965 -35.80 6.20 -58.29
N PRO A 966 -36.10 6.81 -59.46
CA PRO A 966 -36.39 8.24 -59.56
C PRO A 966 -37.69 8.60 -58.81
N THR A 967 -37.61 9.63 -57.96
CA THR A 967 -38.76 10.19 -57.23
C THR A 967 -38.90 11.68 -57.51
N SER A 968 -40.12 12.15 -57.68
CA SER A 968 -40.45 13.57 -57.92
C SER A 968 -40.66 14.37 -56.63
N ASP A 969 -40.58 13.73 -55.46
CA ASP A 969 -40.78 14.34 -54.14
C ASP A 969 -39.45 14.76 -53.50
N LYS A 970 -39.25 16.09 -53.35
CA LYS A 970 -38.03 16.69 -52.80
C LYS A 970 -37.76 16.29 -51.34
N SER A 971 -38.79 16.10 -50.53
CA SER A 971 -38.64 15.69 -49.12
C SER A 971 -38.04 14.28 -49.00
N VAL A 972 -38.36 13.41 -49.95
CA VAL A 972 -37.83 12.05 -50.04
C VAL A 972 -36.37 12.06 -50.52
N LEU A 973 -36.02 12.96 -51.45
CA LEU A 973 -34.63 13.16 -51.87
C LEU A 973 -33.74 13.67 -50.72
N ASP A 974 -34.17 14.69 -49.98
CA ASP A 974 -33.41 15.22 -48.84
C ASP A 974 -33.23 14.16 -47.73
N SER A 975 -34.27 13.35 -47.47
CA SER A 975 -34.17 12.21 -46.53
C SER A 975 -33.25 11.08 -47.04
N ARG A 976 -33.20 10.82 -48.35
CA ARG A 976 -32.30 9.82 -48.94
C ARG A 976 -30.84 10.26 -48.85
N THR A 977 -30.56 11.54 -49.11
CA THR A 977 -29.22 12.13 -48.99
C THR A 977 -28.68 12.06 -47.56
N LEU A 978 -29.50 12.42 -46.58
CA LEU A 978 -29.12 12.37 -45.15
C LEU A 978 -28.82 10.94 -44.66
N LYS A 979 -29.56 9.95 -45.16
CA LYS A 979 -29.32 8.53 -44.84
C LYS A 979 -28.10 7.96 -45.57
N LEU A 980 -27.82 8.42 -46.79
CA LEU A 980 -26.61 8.07 -47.54
C LEU A 980 -25.35 8.64 -46.89
N GLU A 981 -25.40 9.87 -46.36
CA GLU A 981 -24.29 10.47 -45.60
C GLU A 981 -23.97 9.64 -44.35
N VAL A 982 -24.97 9.17 -43.61
CA VAL A 982 -24.75 8.31 -42.43
C VAL A 982 -24.06 6.98 -42.81
N CYS A 983 -24.40 6.37 -43.94
CA CYS A 983 -23.77 5.13 -44.42
C CYS A 983 -22.33 5.29 -44.94
N ILE A 984 -21.87 6.51 -45.23
CA ILE A 984 -20.50 6.78 -45.69
C ILE A 984 -19.53 7.01 -44.51
N PHE A 985 -20.06 7.35 -43.32
CA PHE A 985 -19.28 7.69 -42.13
C PHE A 985 -19.25 6.61 -41.02
N THR A 986 -19.86 5.44 -41.25
CA THR A 986 -19.80 4.23 -40.39
C THR A 986 -19.23 3.07 -41.17
#